data_AF-A0A838PGU6-F1
#
_entry.id   AF-A0A838PGU6-F1
#
_cell.length_a   1.000
_cell.length_b   1.000
_cell.length_c   1.000
_cell.angle_alpha   90.00
_cell.angle_beta   90.00
_cell.angle_gamma   90.00
#
_symmetry.space_group_name_H-M   'P 1'
#
loop_
_entity.id
_entity.type
_entity.pdbx_description
1 polymer ?
#
loop_
_entity_poly.entity_id
_entity_poly.type
_entity_poly.pdbx_seq_one_letter_code
_entity_poly.pdbx_strand_id
1 'polypeptide(L)'
;MKGRLNLKVRGTRWQLMLCVALFGFAVPGVAVAHLERPSYWPDPAPDTSVQPAAGGAVPKARSLSSAVTSKGPGKVRVVCQGAQGKKSLRKAIRAIRAARKRGFRLRPSQPTIRFTLKQARRWNRINRKLRAKCKYRSIQKAVNASRNNDRIVIMPGLYREPQSRAQKLNDPRCNPSMIQKDASGSPTPSYAYQVNCPNDQNLIYVQGRALFGQPPPEPLMNRQGIPKQELGQCIRCNLQMEGSGPRPTDVKLDAGTGYTTRGPSAKPSGHTKHVVLRVDRGDGFVGRNFLMRGGLEFGFYTEETDGVLLDKTKFYWNADYGHLSFTSDHHVVKNCDGFGAGDAVVYPGAAPETGAQATNFYPDAPRANTVIKQCDMRGSGLGYSGSMGNGVRITNNHIYGNSTGIATDTLSAAGHPGFPADSSEIDNNLIYSNNLNLYRKDAPVKPLITVPVGTGILYAGINDARVHDNWIFDNWRDGAMLLAVPDALTSACSGEPQSLKFGTDSSCGAEGEVLPGVSCAGAPANGLSTSCNNRFYNNKMGQVPPGFKFPTMIDQFGTSRSIEAVRPMPNGNDFWWDEFSTNRWNCWYSNTGADGTEASVSGSGEAGRTPGVPPNPLPNCAGGGNRDSSVGNGDVAKERYLVDCSEGPDEDTGPLDCDWWSTPPRPGSAAAVNNSAAFARAARRFAETARAQRLRNRMTDLISGG
;
A
#
# COMPACT_ATOMS: atom_id res chain seq x y z
N MET A 1 34.31 -8.44 -35.09
CA MET A 1 34.78 -7.70 -36.30
C MET A 1 33.61 -6.86 -36.79
N LYS A 2 33.61 -5.57 -36.47
CA LYS A 2 33.78 -4.42 -37.39
C LYS A 2 32.71 -4.32 -38.49
N GLY A 3 31.93 -3.23 -38.46
CA GLY A 3 31.12 -2.79 -39.59
C GLY A 3 30.08 -1.72 -39.23
N ARG A 4 30.52 -0.48 -38.98
CA ARG A 4 29.67 0.72 -38.95
C ARG A 4 29.25 1.07 -40.37
N LEU A 5 27.99 1.43 -40.58
CA LEU A 5 27.59 2.34 -41.67
C LEU A 5 26.77 3.49 -41.09
N ASN A 6 27.34 4.68 -41.19
CA ASN A 6 26.66 5.96 -41.04
C ASN A 6 26.09 6.34 -42.41
N LEU A 7 24.80 6.68 -42.49
CA LEU A 7 24.30 7.57 -43.53
C LEU A 7 23.76 8.85 -42.88
N LYS A 8 24.45 9.97 -43.17
CA LYS A 8 23.95 11.32 -42.96
C LYS A 8 23.08 11.69 -44.18
N VAL A 9 21.84 12.08 -43.95
CA VAL A 9 21.05 12.86 -44.91
C VAL A 9 20.78 14.22 -44.28
N ARG A 10 21.21 15.28 -44.97
CA ARG A 10 20.95 16.69 -44.67
C ARG A 10 19.86 17.19 -45.63
N GLY A 11 18.94 18.01 -45.11
CA GLY A 11 17.82 18.65 -45.83
C GLY A 11 16.50 18.00 -45.40
N THR A 12 15.48 18.69 -44.88
CA THR A 12 15.05 20.05 -45.15
C THR A 12 14.29 20.56 -43.91
N ARG A 13 14.77 21.67 -43.35
CA ARG A 13 14.07 22.45 -42.32
C ARG A 13 13.00 23.28 -43.02
N TRP A 14 11.73 22.91 -42.83
CA TRP A 14 10.52 23.75 -42.84
C TRP A 14 9.32 22.81 -43.05
N GLN A 15 8.22 23.04 -42.32
CA GLN A 15 6.94 22.29 -42.35
C GLN A 15 6.65 21.21 -41.27
N LEU A 16 7.24 21.29 -40.07
CA LEU A 16 6.79 20.49 -38.90
C LEU A 16 6.62 21.36 -37.65
N MET A 17 5.96 22.51 -37.78
CA MET A 17 5.65 23.43 -36.67
C MET A 17 4.15 23.76 -36.54
N LEU A 18 3.24 22.87 -36.98
CA LEU A 18 1.80 23.12 -36.85
C LEU A 18 0.94 21.93 -36.41
N CYS A 19 1.53 20.80 -36.03
CA CYS A 19 0.77 19.64 -35.49
C CYS A 19 1.11 19.26 -34.04
N VAL A 20 1.98 20.02 -33.35
CA VAL A 20 2.37 19.74 -31.95
C VAL A 20 1.45 20.46 -30.93
N ALA A 21 0.48 21.26 -31.39
CA ALA A 21 -0.42 22.01 -30.50
C ALA A 21 -1.71 21.25 -30.10
N LEU A 22 -1.93 20.02 -30.59
CA LEU A 22 -3.22 19.32 -30.42
C LEU A 22 -3.13 17.93 -29.75
N PHE A 23 -1.96 17.38 -29.46
CA PHE A 23 -1.82 16.05 -28.84
C PHE A 23 -0.84 16.03 -27.66
N GLY A 24 -1.00 16.98 -26.75
CA GLY A 24 -0.34 17.00 -25.44
C GLY A 24 -1.07 16.11 -24.43
N PHE A 25 -0.93 14.80 -24.60
CA PHE A 25 -1.03 13.81 -23.55
C PHE A 25 0.13 12.84 -23.80
N ALA A 26 1.31 13.16 -23.27
CA ALA A 26 2.19 12.08 -22.88
C ALA A 26 1.44 11.36 -21.76
N VAL A 27 1.12 10.08 -21.98
CA VAL A 27 0.49 9.23 -20.97
C VAL A 27 1.38 9.31 -19.71
N PRO A 28 0.82 9.66 -18.53
CA PRO A 28 1.61 9.82 -17.32
C PRO A 28 2.38 8.54 -17.02
N GLY A 29 3.50 8.69 -16.31
CA GLY A 29 4.29 7.56 -15.84
C GLY A 29 3.39 6.60 -15.08
N VAL A 30 2.97 5.53 -15.75
CA VAL A 30 2.07 4.52 -15.19
C VAL A 30 2.79 3.98 -13.96
N ALA A 31 2.21 4.18 -12.78
CA ALA A 31 2.59 3.36 -11.64
C ALA A 31 2.43 1.93 -12.13
N VAL A 32 3.54 1.20 -12.27
CA VAL A 32 3.51 -0.19 -12.72
C VAL A 32 2.96 -0.97 -11.54
N ALA A 33 1.65 -0.96 -11.40
CA ALA A 33 0.94 -1.83 -10.49
C ALA A 33 1.34 -3.27 -10.86
N HIS A 34 1.52 -4.11 -9.86
CA HIS A 34 1.72 -5.52 -10.14
C HIS A 34 0.54 -6.02 -10.98
N LEU A 35 0.84 -6.75 -12.04
CA LEU A 35 -0.20 -7.37 -12.86
C LEU A 35 -0.76 -8.55 -12.08
N GLU A 36 -1.88 -8.29 -11.43
CA GLU A 36 -2.69 -9.30 -10.77
C GLU A 36 -3.50 -10.05 -11.83
N ARG A 37 -3.80 -11.32 -11.54
CA ARG A 37 -4.69 -12.07 -12.40
C ARG A 37 -6.11 -11.49 -12.26
N PRO A 38 -7.02 -11.70 -13.22
CA PRO A 38 -8.43 -11.42 -13.00
C PRO A 38 -8.92 -12.10 -11.72
N SER A 39 -9.31 -11.29 -10.74
CA SER A 39 -9.63 -11.74 -9.39
C SER A 39 -10.97 -11.20 -8.92
N TYR A 40 -11.52 -11.86 -7.91
CA TYR A 40 -12.87 -11.66 -7.41
C TYR A 40 -12.86 -11.47 -5.90
N TRP A 41 -13.69 -10.57 -5.39
CA TRP A 41 -13.89 -10.47 -3.95
C TRP A 41 -14.51 -11.79 -3.45
N PRO A 42 -13.98 -12.38 -2.38
CA PRO A 42 -14.54 -13.61 -1.82
C PRO A 42 -15.96 -13.35 -1.31
N ASP A 43 -16.73 -14.44 -1.16
CA ASP A 43 -18.01 -14.38 -0.46
C ASP A 43 -17.75 -13.99 1.01
N PRO A 44 -18.39 -12.92 1.53
CA PRO A 44 -18.21 -12.51 2.92
C PRO A 44 -18.86 -13.48 3.91
N ALA A 45 -19.68 -14.44 3.45
CA ALA A 45 -20.22 -15.49 4.30
C ALA A 45 -19.14 -16.56 4.61
N PRO A 46 -19.08 -17.06 5.86
CA PRO A 46 -18.12 -18.08 6.22
C PRO A 46 -18.43 -19.42 5.53
N ASP A 47 -17.39 -20.11 5.06
CA ASP A 47 -17.48 -21.47 4.53
C ASP A 47 -17.71 -22.48 5.68
N THR A 48 -18.95 -22.94 5.79
CA THR A 48 -19.40 -23.89 6.83
C THR A 48 -19.08 -25.35 6.52
N SER A 49 -18.44 -25.66 5.37
CA SER A 49 -17.97 -27.03 5.07
C SER A 49 -16.75 -27.41 5.93
N VAL A 50 -16.09 -26.43 6.54
CA VAL A 50 -14.97 -26.60 7.48
C VAL A 50 -15.47 -26.35 8.90
N GLN A 51 -14.99 -27.12 9.88
CA GLN A 51 -15.25 -26.86 11.30
C GLN A 51 -13.95 -26.57 12.07
N PRO A 52 -13.81 -25.40 12.74
CA PRO A 52 -14.71 -24.24 12.65
C PRO A 52 -14.82 -23.69 11.22
N ALA A 53 -15.89 -22.95 10.93
CA ALA A 53 -16.10 -22.30 9.64
C ALA A 53 -14.91 -21.40 9.29
N ALA A 54 -14.60 -21.30 7.99
CA ALA A 54 -13.49 -20.49 7.49
C ALA A 54 -14.02 -19.19 6.88
N GLY A 55 -13.33 -18.07 7.06
CA GLY A 55 -13.83 -16.77 6.63
C GLY A 55 -14.96 -16.23 7.52
N GLY A 56 -15.73 -15.28 6.98
CA GLY A 56 -16.76 -14.44 7.59
C GLY A 56 -16.28 -13.46 8.65
N ALA A 57 -14.99 -13.49 9.02
CA ALA A 57 -14.43 -12.65 10.07
C ALA A 57 -12.90 -12.75 10.13
N VAL A 58 -12.28 -11.80 10.82
CA VAL A 58 -10.86 -11.85 11.16
C VAL A 58 -10.58 -13.08 12.04
N PRO A 59 -9.67 -14.00 11.63
CA PRO A 59 -9.43 -15.23 12.37
C PRO A 59 -8.69 -14.99 13.69
N LYS A 60 -9.00 -15.83 14.69
CA LYS A 60 -8.34 -15.78 16.01
C LYS A 60 -7.08 -16.65 16.05
N ALA A 61 -5.94 -16.02 16.33
CA ALA A 61 -4.68 -16.74 16.54
C ALA A 61 -4.75 -17.65 17.79
N ARG A 62 -4.42 -18.93 17.61
CA ARG A 62 -4.28 -19.90 18.72
C ARG A 62 -3.03 -19.60 19.55
N SER A 63 -3.05 -19.87 20.86
CA SER A 63 -1.85 -19.68 21.70
C SER A 63 -0.71 -20.64 21.32
N LEU A 64 0.56 -20.19 21.35
CA LEU A 64 1.72 -21.06 21.09
C LEU A 64 1.78 -22.27 22.03
N SER A 65 1.28 -22.14 23.27
CA SER A 65 1.20 -23.27 24.21
C SER A 65 0.28 -24.39 23.75
N SER A 66 -0.81 -24.08 23.03
CA SER A 66 -1.73 -25.13 22.56
C SER A 66 -1.13 -25.99 21.45
N ALA A 67 -0.13 -25.48 20.72
CA ALA A 67 0.61 -26.25 19.72
C ALA A 67 1.36 -27.44 20.36
N VAL A 68 1.75 -27.32 21.62
CA VAL A 68 2.50 -28.35 22.33
C VAL A 68 1.58 -29.45 22.87
N THR A 69 0.39 -29.06 23.35
CA THR A 69 -0.62 -30.00 23.85
C THR A 69 -1.35 -30.69 22.71
N SER A 70 -1.26 -30.18 21.48
CA SER A 70 -2.06 -30.66 20.34
C SER A 70 -3.57 -30.62 20.62
N LYS A 71 -4.00 -29.68 21.47
CA LYS A 71 -5.42 -29.40 21.75
C LYS A 71 -5.89 -28.31 20.79
N GLY A 72 -7.06 -28.49 20.19
CA GLY A 72 -7.63 -27.62 19.16
C GLY A 72 -7.76 -28.32 17.81
N PRO A 73 -8.38 -27.66 16.81
CA PRO A 73 -8.65 -28.28 15.52
C PRO A 73 -7.37 -28.48 14.71
N GLY A 74 -7.33 -29.53 13.88
CA GLY A 74 -6.22 -29.83 12.99
C GLY A 74 -4.94 -30.37 13.67
N LYS A 75 -3.97 -30.76 12.84
CA LYS A 75 -2.67 -31.30 13.25
C LYS A 75 -1.63 -30.18 13.38
N VAL A 76 -0.72 -30.34 14.33
CA VAL A 76 0.44 -29.44 14.51
C VAL A 76 1.66 -30.00 13.80
N ARG A 77 2.25 -29.21 12.90
CA ARG A 77 3.46 -29.53 12.13
C ARG A 77 4.58 -28.61 12.59
N VAL A 78 5.68 -29.19 13.07
CA VAL A 78 6.81 -28.39 13.55
C VAL A 78 7.96 -28.43 12.55
N VAL A 79 8.40 -27.24 12.16
CA VAL A 79 9.53 -27.00 11.25
C VAL A 79 10.74 -26.55 12.06
N CYS A 80 11.89 -27.20 11.88
CA CYS A 80 13.10 -26.87 12.61
C CYS A 80 14.38 -27.13 11.79
N GLN A 81 15.49 -26.56 12.25
CA GLN A 81 16.81 -26.72 11.62
C GLN A 81 17.75 -27.56 12.49
N GLY A 82 18.69 -28.22 11.80
CA GLY A 82 19.73 -29.07 12.40
C GLY A 82 19.21 -30.46 12.76
N ALA A 83 20.14 -31.38 13.05
CA ALA A 83 19.82 -32.74 13.45
C ALA A 83 18.85 -32.73 14.65
N GLN A 84 17.67 -33.36 14.47
CA GLN A 84 16.59 -33.43 15.47
C GLN A 84 16.23 -32.05 16.09
N GLY A 85 16.32 -30.98 15.30
CA GLY A 85 15.98 -29.61 15.73
C GLY A 85 16.94 -28.96 16.72
N LYS A 86 18.11 -29.55 16.98
CA LYS A 86 19.08 -29.03 17.96
C LYS A 86 19.55 -27.61 17.63
N LYS A 87 19.70 -27.26 16.34
CA LYS A 87 20.14 -25.90 15.93
C LYS A 87 19.06 -24.86 16.25
N SER A 88 17.81 -25.13 15.91
CA SER A 88 16.70 -24.21 16.22
C SER A 88 16.44 -24.09 17.72
N LEU A 89 16.52 -25.18 18.49
CA LEU A 89 16.38 -25.09 19.96
C LEU A 89 17.49 -24.22 20.59
N ARG A 90 18.75 -24.35 20.15
CA ARG A 90 19.84 -23.48 20.63
C ARG A 90 19.57 -22.01 20.32
N LYS A 91 19.08 -21.70 19.13
CA LYS A 91 18.68 -20.33 18.74
C LYS A 91 17.53 -19.82 19.62
N ALA A 92 16.50 -20.64 19.86
CA ALA A 92 15.38 -20.29 20.73
C ALA A 92 15.83 -19.97 22.15
N ILE A 93 16.62 -20.85 22.78
CA ILE A 93 17.12 -20.63 24.15
C ILE A 93 17.95 -19.34 24.23
N ARG A 94 18.78 -19.07 23.22
CA ARG A 94 19.57 -17.83 23.14
C ARG A 94 18.66 -16.59 23.03
N ALA A 95 17.67 -16.63 22.14
CA ALA A 95 16.72 -15.53 21.96
C ALA A 95 15.89 -15.28 23.23
N ILE A 96 15.40 -16.33 23.90
CA ILE A 96 14.66 -16.25 25.16
C ILE A 96 15.53 -15.65 26.27
N ARG A 97 16.81 -16.04 26.36
CA ARG A 97 17.76 -15.44 27.30
C ARG A 97 17.97 -13.96 27.01
N ALA A 98 18.12 -13.58 25.75
CA ALA A 98 18.25 -12.18 25.35
C ALA A 98 16.99 -11.37 25.67
N ALA A 99 15.81 -11.92 25.40
CA ALA A 99 14.52 -11.31 25.72
C ALA A 99 14.34 -11.07 27.23
N ARG A 100 14.91 -11.92 28.09
CA ARG A 100 14.94 -11.68 29.54
C ARG A 100 15.99 -10.64 29.96
N LYS A 101 17.23 -10.79 29.47
CA LYS A 101 18.36 -9.95 29.93
C LYS A 101 18.31 -8.52 29.38
N ARG A 102 18.02 -8.38 28.09
CA ARG A 102 18.07 -7.10 27.37
C ARG A 102 16.68 -6.62 26.96
N GLY A 103 15.76 -7.57 26.73
CA GLY A 103 14.47 -7.28 26.11
C GLY A 103 14.55 -7.30 24.59
N PHE A 104 13.44 -6.98 23.95
CA PHE A 104 13.30 -6.87 22.51
C PHE A 104 12.19 -5.88 22.17
N ARG A 105 12.12 -5.45 20.91
CA ARG A 105 11.00 -4.69 20.38
C ARG A 105 10.41 -5.39 19.17
N LEU A 106 9.10 -5.27 18.99
CA LEU A 106 8.42 -5.64 17.75
C LEU A 106 8.58 -4.52 16.73
N ARG A 107 8.48 -3.28 17.19
CA ARG A 107 8.62 -2.05 16.38
C ARG A 107 9.67 -1.11 16.97
N PRO A 108 10.37 -0.31 16.16
CA PRO A 108 11.29 0.70 16.69
C PRO A 108 10.65 1.69 17.66
N SER A 109 9.44 2.17 17.37
CA SER A 109 8.69 3.17 18.15
C SER A 109 8.26 2.73 19.55
N GLN A 110 7.98 1.43 19.74
CA GLN A 110 7.42 0.95 21.00
C GLN A 110 8.46 0.81 22.12
N PRO A 111 8.00 0.79 23.39
CA PRO A 111 8.84 0.40 24.51
C PRO A 111 9.44 -1.01 24.36
N THR A 112 10.56 -1.22 25.05
CA THR A 112 11.25 -2.52 25.10
C THR A 112 10.45 -3.52 25.92
N ILE A 113 10.08 -4.65 25.31
CA ILE A 113 9.43 -5.78 25.95
C ILE A 113 10.51 -6.65 26.62
N ARG A 114 10.36 -6.94 27.91
CA ARG A 114 11.29 -7.80 28.66
C ARG A 114 10.57 -8.99 29.26
N PHE A 115 11.14 -10.18 29.06
CA PHE A 115 10.58 -11.40 29.66
C PHE A 115 10.92 -11.51 31.15
N THR A 116 9.93 -11.87 31.96
CA THR A 116 10.15 -12.33 33.33
C THR A 116 10.83 -13.70 33.34
N LEU A 117 11.39 -14.11 34.49
CA LEU A 117 11.96 -15.45 34.65
C LEU A 117 10.92 -16.56 34.38
N LYS A 118 9.67 -16.37 34.85
CA LYS A 118 8.55 -17.30 34.63
C LYS A 118 8.22 -17.43 33.14
N GLN A 119 8.13 -16.32 32.41
CA GLN A 119 7.91 -16.32 30.97
C GLN A 119 9.05 -17.04 30.24
N ALA A 120 10.31 -16.72 30.55
CA ALA A 120 11.47 -17.36 29.93
C ALA A 120 11.51 -18.88 30.17
N ARG A 121 11.22 -19.34 31.39
CA ARG A 121 11.10 -20.78 31.72
C ARG A 121 9.99 -21.45 30.93
N ARG A 122 8.80 -20.83 30.84
CA ARG A 122 7.66 -21.33 30.04
C ARG A 122 8.03 -21.47 28.55
N TRP A 123 8.62 -20.43 27.97
CA TRP A 123 9.03 -20.43 26.55
C TRP A 123 10.11 -21.47 26.24
N ASN A 124 11.06 -21.68 27.15
CA ASN A 124 12.06 -22.75 27.02
C ASN A 124 11.42 -24.13 27.04
N ARG A 125 10.46 -24.37 27.95
CA ARG A 125 9.72 -25.64 28.03
C ARG A 125 8.93 -25.90 26.75
N ILE A 126 8.22 -24.89 26.25
CA ILE A 126 7.47 -24.96 24.98
C ILE A 126 8.42 -25.34 23.84
N ASN A 127 9.53 -24.61 23.65
CA ASN A 127 10.47 -24.88 22.55
C ASN A 127 11.16 -26.24 22.65
N ARG A 128 11.43 -26.75 23.86
CA ARG A 128 11.95 -28.12 24.05
C ARG A 128 10.94 -29.17 23.59
N LYS A 129 9.66 -28.99 23.91
CA LYS A 129 8.58 -29.89 23.47
C LYS A 129 8.32 -29.77 21.95
N LEU A 130 8.36 -28.56 21.39
CA LEU A 130 8.28 -28.36 19.93
C LEU A 130 9.42 -29.07 19.19
N ARG A 131 10.66 -28.99 19.71
CA ARG A 131 11.79 -29.74 19.13
C ARG A 131 11.50 -31.24 19.04
N ALA A 132 10.93 -31.84 20.10
CA ALA A 132 10.58 -33.26 20.10
C ALA A 132 9.50 -33.62 19.07
N LYS A 133 8.65 -32.65 18.69
CA LYS A 133 7.64 -32.79 17.63
C LYS A 133 8.15 -32.40 16.23
N CYS A 134 9.42 -32.02 16.09
CA CYS A 134 9.95 -31.57 14.80
C CYS A 134 10.03 -32.72 13.79
N LYS A 135 9.29 -32.56 12.69
CA LYS A 135 9.27 -33.51 11.57
C LYS A 135 9.69 -32.88 10.23
N TYR A 136 9.68 -31.55 10.14
CA TYR A 136 9.94 -30.84 8.90
C TYR A 136 11.21 -29.99 8.97
N ARG A 137 11.94 -29.92 7.85
CA ARG A 137 13.09 -29.01 7.66
C ARG A 137 12.80 -27.88 6.66
N SER A 138 11.70 -28.00 5.92
CA SER A 138 11.19 -27.05 4.93
C SER A 138 9.78 -26.66 5.34
N ILE A 139 9.48 -25.37 5.21
CA ILE A 139 8.16 -24.82 5.48
C ILE A 139 7.20 -25.21 4.35
N GLN A 140 7.62 -25.14 3.08
CA GLN A 140 6.79 -25.57 1.96
C GLN A 140 6.34 -27.03 2.12
N LYS A 141 7.24 -27.93 2.55
CA LYS A 141 6.84 -29.33 2.84
C LYS A 141 5.81 -29.46 3.95
N ALA A 142 5.88 -28.60 4.97
CA ALA A 142 4.89 -28.58 6.04
C ALA A 142 3.54 -28.05 5.53
N VAL A 143 3.55 -27.04 4.64
CA VAL A 143 2.35 -26.53 3.96
C VAL A 143 1.72 -27.63 3.09
N ASN A 144 2.48 -28.27 2.21
CA ASN A 144 1.98 -29.32 1.32
C ASN A 144 1.30 -30.45 2.09
N ALA A 145 1.87 -30.83 3.24
CA ALA A 145 1.32 -31.87 4.09
C ALA A 145 0.08 -31.42 4.90
N SER A 146 -0.16 -30.11 5.05
CA SER A 146 -1.24 -29.54 5.85
C SER A 146 -2.61 -29.67 5.18
N ARG A 147 -3.64 -29.69 6.02
CA ARG A 147 -5.07 -29.67 5.65
C ARG A 147 -5.77 -28.50 6.35
N ASN A 148 -7.09 -28.37 6.16
CA ASN A 148 -7.92 -27.42 6.90
C ASN A 148 -7.64 -27.46 8.41
N ASN A 149 -7.63 -26.30 9.06
CA ASN A 149 -7.38 -26.09 10.50
C ASN A 149 -5.98 -26.46 11.03
N ASP A 150 -5.11 -27.04 10.21
CA ASP A 150 -3.77 -27.42 10.65
C ASP A 150 -2.97 -26.21 11.13
N ARG A 151 -1.89 -26.48 11.85
CA ARG A 151 -0.98 -25.46 12.38
C ARG A 151 0.45 -25.78 12.00
N ILE A 152 1.19 -24.79 11.52
CA ILE A 152 2.62 -24.88 11.30
C ILE A 152 3.33 -24.02 12.34
N VAL A 153 4.20 -24.64 13.14
CA VAL A 153 5.05 -23.92 14.10
C VAL A 153 6.49 -23.96 13.62
N ILE A 154 7.07 -22.80 13.39
CA ILE A 154 8.41 -22.61 12.85
C ILE A 154 9.35 -22.24 13.99
N MET A 155 10.31 -23.11 14.27
CA MET A 155 11.29 -22.82 15.32
C MET A 155 12.35 -21.80 14.86
N PRO A 156 13.00 -21.04 15.76
CA PRO A 156 14.00 -20.05 15.39
C PRO A 156 15.07 -20.53 14.39
N GLY A 157 15.25 -19.78 13.30
CA GLY A 157 15.92 -20.27 12.10
C GLY A 157 16.00 -19.25 10.97
N LEU A 158 16.80 -19.57 9.96
CA LEU A 158 16.82 -18.89 8.66
C LEU A 158 16.36 -19.89 7.61
N TYR A 159 15.19 -19.67 7.03
CA TYR A 159 14.52 -20.57 6.11
C TYR A 159 14.58 -19.98 4.71
N ARG A 160 15.37 -20.62 3.86
CA ARG A 160 15.59 -20.25 2.46
C ARG A 160 14.92 -21.19 1.46
N GLU A 161 14.24 -22.23 1.95
CA GLU A 161 13.56 -23.24 1.13
C GLU A 161 14.34 -23.65 -0.16
N PRO A 162 15.49 -24.35 -0.04
CA PRO A 162 16.36 -24.61 -1.19
C PRO A 162 15.68 -25.31 -2.38
N GLN A 163 14.69 -26.16 -2.11
CA GLN A 163 13.93 -26.83 -3.17
C GLN A 163 13.00 -25.86 -3.91
N SER A 164 12.36 -24.94 -3.20
CA SER A 164 11.59 -23.85 -3.82
C SER A 164 12.49 -22.96 -4.65
N ARG A 165 13.64 -22.54 -4.10
CA ARG A 165 14.64 -21.72 -4.80
C ARG A 165 15.23 -22.37 -6.05
N ALA A 166 15.24 -23.70 -6.11
CA ALA A 166 15.73 -24.45 -7.27
C ALA A 166 14.69 -24.60 -8.39
N GLN A 167 13.41 -24.31 -8.14
CA GLN A 167 12.40 -24.32 -9.20
C GLN A 167 12.66 -23.18 -10.17
N LYS A 168 12.45 -23.44 -11.46
CA LYS A 168 12.61 -22.49 -12.55
C LYS A 168 11.59 -21.36 -12.43
N LEU A 169 11.93 -20.19 -12.97
CA LEU A 169 10.95 -19.17 -13.31
C LEU A 169 10.37 -19.50 -14.69
N ASN A 170 9.08 -19.22 -14.91
CA ASN A 170 8.39 -19.50 -16.17
C ASN A 170 8.51 -20.98 -16.61
N ASP A 171 8.23 -21.90 -15.70
CA ASP A 171 8.30 -23.34 -15.93
C ASP A 171 7.43 -23.73 -17.15
N PRO A 172 8.01 -24.36 -18.19
CA PRO A 172 7.28 -24.77 -19.40
C PRO A 172 6.10 -25.71 -19.16
N ARG A 173 6.00 -26.33 -17.97
CA ARG A 173 4.81 -27.11 -17.57
C ARG A 173 3.58 -26.25 -17.32
N CYS A 174 3.77 -24.96 -17.03
CA CYS A 174 2.70 -24.02 -16.69
C CYS A 174 2.67 -22.79 -17.63
N ASN A 175 3.81 -22.37 -18.19
CA ASN A 175 3.90 -21.27 -19.16
C ASN A 175 4.09 -21.84 -20.59
N PRO A 176 3.24 -21.49 -21.58
CA PRO A 176 2.17 -20.48 -21.55
C PRO A 176 0.78 -21.03 -21.21
N SER A 177 0.62 -22.35 -21.08
CA SER A 177 -0.70 -23.02 -21.06
C SER A 177 -1.61 -22.68 -19.87
N MET A 178 -1.07 -22.13 -18.78
CA MET A 178 -1.81 -21.71 -17.58
C MET A 178 -1.68 -20.21 -17.30
N ILE A 179 -1.22 -19.44 -18.29
CA ILE A 179 -1.26 -17.98 -18.26
C ILE A 179 -2.65 -17.53 -18.71
N GLN A 180 -3.17 -16.48 -18.10
CA GLN A 180 -4.40 -15.81 -18.51
C GLN A 180 -4.12 -14.34 -18.81
N LYS A 181 -5.02 -13.69 -19.53
CA LYS A 181 -4.94 -12.24 -19.70
C LYS A 181 -5.60 -11.56 -18.51
N ASP A 182 -4.98 -10.50 -18.00
CA ASP A 182 -5.68 -9.55 -17.15
C ASP A 182 -6.63 -8.68 -17.98
N ALA A 183 -7.34 -7.75 -17.33
CA ALA A 183 -8.27 -6.88 -18.04
C ALA A 183 -7.57 -5.89 -19.00
N SER A 184 -6.27 -5.64 -18.83
CA SER A 184 -5.45 -4.88 -19.79
C SER A 184 -5.04 -5.70 -21.01
N GLY A 185 -5.32 -7.01 -21.02
CA GLY A 185 -4.85 -7.96 -22.02
C GLY A 185 -3.44 -8.49 -21.76
N SER A 186 -2.80 -8.10 -20.65
CA SER A 186 -1.44 -8.51 -20.31
C SER A 186 -1.40 -9.93 -19.72
N PRO A 187 -0.38 -10.74 -20.04
CA PRO A 187 -0.29 -12.12 -19.56
C PRO A 187 0.07 -12.21 -18.07
N THR A 188 -0.76 -12.88 -17.27
CA THR A 188 -0.56 -13.10 -15.84
C THR A 188 -0.72 -14.58 -15.44
N PRO A 189 0.00 -15.06 -14.41
CA PRO A 189 -0.20 -16.40 -13.86
C PRO A 189 -1.62 -16.62 -13.30
N SER A 190 -2.36 -17.60 -13.83
CA SER A 190 -3.67 -18.00 -13.29
C SER A 190 -3.57 -18.67 -11.91
N TYR A 191 -4.72 -18.88 -11.25
CA TYR A 191 -4.77 -19.72 -10.04
C TYR A 191 -4.26 -21.15 -10.31
N ALA A 192 -4.58 -21.72 -11.49
CA ALA A 192 -4.06 -23.03 -11.91
C ALA A 192 -2.54 -23.04 -12.05
N TYR A 193 -1.94 -21.96 -12.54
CA TYR A 193 -0.49 -21.80 -12.57
C TYR A 193 0.10 -21.86 -11.16
N GLN A 194 -0.46 -21.08 -10.23
CA GLN A 194 0.05 -21.04 -8.84
C GLN A 194 -0.10 -22.40 -8.15
N VAL A 195 -1.13 -23.17 -8.46
CA VAL A 195 -1.29 -24.52 -7.90
C VAL A 195 -0.31 -25.54 -8.50
N ASN A 196 -0.12 -25.53 -9.82
CA ASN A 196 0.69 -26.56 -10.52
C ASN A 196 2.19 -26.25 -10.49
N CYS A 197 2.57 -24.97 -10.45
CA CYS A 197 3.94 -24.48 -10.37
C CYS A 197 4.13 -23.55 -9.15
N PRO A 198 3.84 -24.02 -7.93
CA PRO A 198 3.69 -23.17 -6.75
C PRO A 198 4.96 -22.45 -6.32
N ASN A 199 6.12 -23.02 -6.64
CA ASN A 199 7.40 -22.45 -6.28
C ASN A 199 8.15 -21.83 -7.47
N ASP A 200 7.48 -21.62 -8.59
CA ASP A 200 8.02 -20.87 -9.73
C ASP A 200 8.36 -19.44 -9.26
N GLN A 201 7.35 -18.67 -8.86
CA GLN A 201 7.50 -17.33 -8.30
C GLN A 201 7.71 -17.33 -6.78
N ASN A 202 7.06 -18.26 -6.06
CA ASN A 202 6.94 -18.17 -4.59
C ASN A 202 7.98 -19.01 -3.84
N LEU A 203 8.58 -18.45 -2.79
CA LEU A 203 9.40 -19.21 -1.85
C LEU A 203 8.54 -20.20 -1.05
N ILE A 204 7.38 -19.72 -0.57
CA ILE A 204 6.37 -20.52 0.12
C ILE A 204 5.00 -20.15 -0.48
N TYR A 205 4.24 -21.15 -0.93
CA TYR A 205 2.88 -21.00 -1.44
C TYR A 205 1.91 -21.84 -0.63
N VAL A 206 0.82 -21.21 -0.21
CA VAL A 206 -0.34 -21.82 0.46
C VAL A 206 -1.52 -21.77 -0.49
N GLN A 207 -1.90 -22.94 -1.02
CA GLN A 207 -3.16 -23.13 -1.71
C GLN A 207 -4.27 -23.38 -0.69
N GLY A 208 -5.22 -22.46 -0.56
CA GLY A 208 -6.35 -22.58 0.35
C GLY A 208 -7.48 -23.48 -0.17
N ARG A 209 -7.89 -23.29 -1.43
CA ARG A 209 -8.98 -24.06 -2.09
C ARG A 209 -8.46 -25.00 -3.18
N ALA A 210 -9.14 -26.12 -3.41
CA ALA A 210 -8.80 -27.03 -4.51
C ALA A 210 -8.96 -26.33 -5.87
N LEU A 211 -8.26 -26.83 -6.91
CA LEU A 211 -8.66 -26.52 -8.29
C LEU A 211 -9.98 -27.25 -8.57
N PHE A 212 -10.88 -26.62 -9.31
CA PHE A 212 -12.18 -27.19 -9.65
C PHE A 212 -12.43 -27.17 -11.15
N GLY A 213 -12.68 -26.00 -11.73
CA GLY A 213 -12.85 -25.82 -13.17
C GLY A 213 -11.95 -24.72 -13.74
N GLN A 214 -12.21 -24.37 -14.99
CA GLN A 214 -11.51 -23.29 -15.69
C GLN A 214 -12.13 -21.93 -15.33
N PRO A 215 -11.33 -20.86 -15.31
CA PRO A 215 -11.86 -19.51 -15.21
C PRO A 215 -12.77 -19.20 -16.40
N PRO A 216 -13.68 -18.21 -16.27
CA PRO A 216 -14.43 -17.74 -17.43
C PRO A 216 -13.46 -17.22 -18.52
N PRO A 217 -13.80 -17.34 -19.82
CA PRO A 217 -12.93 -16.91 -20.92
C PRO A 217 -12.52 -15.44 -20.82
N GLU A 218 -13.44 -14.60 -20.35
CA GLU A 218 -13.22 -13.21 -20.01
C GLU A 218 -13.60 -12.99 -18.54
N PRO A 219 -12.98 -12.03 -17.84
CA PRO A 219 -13.37 -11.68 -16.49
C PRO A 219 -14.83 -11.21 -16.41
N LEU A 220 -15.57 -11.59 -15.35
CA LEU A 220 -16.93 -11.08 -15.18
C LEU A 220 -16.90 -9.59 -14.83
N MET A 221 -17.87 -8.82 -15.34
CA MET A 221 -18.03 -7.42 -14.96
C MET A 221 -18.27 -7.25 -13.45
N ASN A 222 -19.14 -8.09 -12.87
CA ASN A 222 -19.32 -8.13 -11.43
C ASN A 222 -18.25 -9.04 -10.80
N ARG A 223 -17.35 -8.44 -10.01
CA ARG A 223 -16.28 -9.14 -9.29
C ARG A 223 -16.68 -9.67 -7.92
N GLN A 224 -17.93 -9.47 -7.49
CA GLN A 224 -18.44 -9.97 -6.21
C GLN A 224 -18.68 -11.48 -6.27
N GLY A 225 -17.92 -12.22 -5.45
CA GLY A 225 -17.99 -13.68 -5.37
C GLY A 225 -17.13 -14.36 -6.45
N ILE A 226 -16.19 -15.18 -6.01
CA ILE A 226 -15.41 -16.06 -6.90
C ILE A 226 -16.38 -16.96 -7.69
N PRO A 227 -16.29 -17.05 -9.04
CA PRO A 227 -17.24 -17.80 -9.84
C PRO A 227 -17.33 -19.27 -9.41
N LYS A 228 -18.57 -19.77 -9.28
CA LYS A 228 -18.83 -21.14 -8.79
C LYS A 228 -18.10 -22.24 -9.57
N GLN A 229 -17.85 -22.01 -10.86
CA GLN A 229 -17.13 -22.94 -11.73
C GLN A 229 -15.63 -23.08 -11.43
N GLU A 230 -15.03 -22.14 -10.70
CA GLU A 230 -13.62 -22.19 -10.28
C GLU A 230 -13.43 -22.22 -8.76
N LEU A 231 -14.51 -22.05 -7.99
CA LEU A 231 -14.50 -22.09 -6.52
C LEU A 231 -14.44 -23.54 -6.01
N GLY A 232 -13.23 -24.07 -5.85
CA GLY A 232 -13.03 -25.39 -5.25
C GLY A 232 -13.26 -25.42 -3.74
N GLN A 233 -13.43 -26.63 -3.21
CA GLN A 233 -13.56 -26.87 -1.77
C GLN A 233 -12.32 -26.40 -0.99
N CYS A 234 -12.53 -25.96 0.25
CA CYS A 234 -11.44 -25.67 1.19
C CYS A 234 -10.56 -26.91 1.43
N ILE A 235 -9.25 -26.80 1.19
CA ILE A 235 -8.27 -27.86 1.47
C ILE A 235 -7.22 -27.45 2.51
N ARG A 236 -6.96 -26.14 2.68
CA ARG A 236 -6.08 -25.57 3.71
C ARG A 236 -6.60 -24.25 4.30
N CYS A 237 -7.92 -24.09 4.35
CA CYS A 237 -8.55 -22.98 5.07
C CYS A 237 -8.32 -23.11 6.59
N ASN A 238 -8.42 -22.02 7.35
CA ASN A 238 -8.09 -21.92 8.78
C ASN A 238 -6.64 -22.34 9.14
N LEU A 239 -5.73 -22.38 8.16
CA LEU A 239 -4.31 -22.69 8.40
C LEU A 239 -3.67 -21.58 9.23
N GLN A 240 -2.98 -21.97 10.31
CA GLN A 240 -2.20 -21.03 11.10
C GLN A 240 -0.70 -21.33 11.05
N MET A 241 0.10 -20.33 10.70
CA MET A 241 1.56 -20.36 10.69
C MET A 241 2.11 -19.42 11.76
N GLU A 242 3.00 -19.91 12.64
CA GLU A 242 3.63 -19.04 13.63
C GLU A 242 5.11 -19.36 13.91
N GLY A 243 5.89 -18.33 14.25
CA GLY A 243 7.24 -18.50 14.80
C GLY A 243 7.23 -18.75 16.32
N SER A 244 8.10 -19.64 16.81
CA SER A 244 8.19 -19.99 18.24
C SER A 244 9.26 -19.23 19.04
N GLY A 245 9.91 -18.24 18.42
CA GLY A 245 10.89 -17.34 19.08
C GLY A 245 10.23 -16.13 19.75
N PRO A 246 10.86 -15.47 20.73
CA PRO A 246 10.29 -14.28 21.38
C PRO A 246 9.90 -13.14 20.43
N ARG A 247 10.61 -12.98 19.31
CA ARG A 247 10.40 -11.89 18.34
C ARG A 247 10.42 -12.38 16.90
N PRO A 248 9.86 -11.62 15.94
CA PRO A 248 9.69 -12.09 14.57
C PRO A 248 11.01 -12.39 13.87
N THR A 249 12.06 -11.59 14.13
CA THR A 249 13.40 -11.79 13.54
C THR A 249 14.11 -13.08 13.98
N ASP A 250 13.57 -13.82 14.95
CA ASP A 250 14.12 -15.12 15.34
C ASP A 250 13.79 -16.21 14.32
N VAL A 251 12.73 -16.02 13.52
CA VAL A 251 12.32 -16.85 12.38
C VAL A 251 12.33 -16.00 11.12
N LYS A 252 13.25 -16.30 10.20
CA LYS A 252 13.43 -15.51 8.97
C LYS A 252 13.07 -16.37 7.76
N LEU A 253 12.04 -15.95 7.04
CA LEU A 253 11.68 -16.41 5.70
C LEU A 253 12.39 -15.48 4.72
N ASP A 254 13.29 -16.03 3.91
CA ASP A 254 14.25 -15.22 3.17
C ASP A 254 14.28 -15.65 1.72
N ALA A 255 13.92 -14.75 0.81
CA ALA A 255 14.03 -14.93 -0.64
C ALA A 255 15.28 -14.23 -1.23
N GLY A 256 15.99 -13.41 -0.44
CA GLY A 256 17.15 -12.63 -0.91
C GLY A 256 18.48 -13.41 -0.95
N THR A 257 19.48 -12.77 -1.54
CA THR A 257 20.88 -13.23 -1.67
C THR A 257 21.87 -12.07 -1.44
N GLY A 258 23.17 -12.41 -1.35
CA GLY A 258 24.24 -11.40 -1.34
C GLY A 258 24.25 -10.44 -0.15
N TYR A 259 23.65 -10.82 0.99
CA TYR A 259 23.67 -10.00 2.19
C TYR A 259 25.09 -9.77 2.71
N THR A 260 25.46 -8.51 2.91
CA THR A 260 26.76 -8.09 3.49
C THR A 260 26.94 -8.55 4.93
N THR A 261 25.85 -8.69 5.69
CA THR A 261 25.87 -9.22 7.06
C THR A 261 24.77 -10.26 7.30
N ARG A 262 24.90 -11.02 8.39
CA ARG A 262 23.89 -12.02 8.78
C ARG A 262 22.70 -11.42 9.56
N GLY A 263 22.71 -10.10 9.77
CA GLY A 263 21.69 -9.36 10.52
C GLY A 263 20.30 -9.46 9.88
N PRO A 264 19.21 -9.31 10.65
CA PRO A 264 17.86 -9.31 10.10
C PRO A 264 17.62 -8.15 9.13
N SER A 265 18.17 -6.97 9.41
CA SER A 265 18.00 -5.73 8.64
C SER A 265 18.99 -5.53 7.49
N ALA A 266 19.84 -6.52 7.21
CA ALA A 266 20.82 -6.42 6.12
C ALA A 266 20.10 -6.30 4.76
N LYS A 267 20.55 -5.38 3.90
CA LYS A 267 20.06 -5.25 2.52
C LYS A 267 20.57 -6.43 1.67
N PRO A 268 19.71 -7.10 0.89
CA PRO A 268 20.15 -8.06 -0.11
C PRO A 268 20.75 -7.34 -1.32
N SER A 269 21.70 -7.99 -2.02
CA SER A 269 22.18 -7.50 -3.32
C SER A 269 21.48 -8.18 -4.51
N GLY A 270 20.56 -9.10 -4.23
CA GLY A 270 19.80 -9.84 -5.23
C GLY A 270 18.68 -10.66 -4.62
N HIS A 271 17.82 -11.20 -5.49
CA HIS A 271 16.60 -11.90 -5.13
C HIS A 271 16.56 -13.27 -5.81
N THR A 272 16.06 -14.31 -5.14
CA THR A 272 15.90 -15.66 -5.71
C THR A 272 14.45 -15.98 -6.07
N LYS A 273 13.49 -15.35 -5.40
CA LYS A 273 12.06 -15.59 -5.60
C LYS A 273 11.32 -14.25 -5.52
N HIS A 274 10.21 -14.18 -6.24
CA HIS A 274 9.38 -12.99 -6.32
C HIS A 274 8.69 -12.74 -5.00
N VAL A 275 8.03 -13.78 -4.47
CA VAL A 275 7.22 -13.67 -3.26
C VAL A 275 7.79 -14.55 -2.15
N VAL A 276 7.88 -14.03 -0.92
CA VAL A 276 8.36 -14.82 0.23
C VAL A 276 7.26 -15.77 0.75
N LEU A 277 6.03 -15.29 0.90
CA LEU A 277 4.87 -16.09 1.30
C LEU A 277 3.62 -15.64 0.55
N ARG A 278 3.10 -16.51 -0.34
CA ARG A 278 1.82 -16.30 -1.05
C ARG A 278 0.73 -17.19 -0.47
N VAL A 279 -0.48 -16.64 -0.28
CA VAL A 279 -1.66 -17.34 0.24
C VAL A 279 -2.86 -17.00 -0.64
N ASP A 280 -3.28 -17.94 -1.47
CA ASP A 280 -4.40 -17.74 -2.39
C ASP A 280 -5.62 -18.52 -1.89
N ARG A 281 -6.79 -17.86 -1.87
CA ARG A 281 -8.09 -18.42 -1.46
C ARG A 281 -8.03 -19.13 -0.11
N GLY A 282 -7.26 -18.56 0.82
CA GLY A 282 -6.82 -19.17 2.07
C GLY A 282 -7.67 -18.81 3.28
N ASP A 283 -8.99 -18.93 3.17
CA ASP A 283 -9.92 -18.31 4.13
C ASP A 283 -9.61 -18.67 5.59
N GLY A 284 -9.61 -17.67 6.47
CA GLY A 284 -9.26 -17.82 7.89
C GLY A 284 -7.76 -17.97 8.20
N PHE A 285 -6.87 -17.55 7.29
CA PHE A 285 -5.42 -17.68 7.47
C PHE A 285 -4.86 -16.83 8.63
N VAL A 286 -3.91 -17.40 9.39
CA VAL A 286 -3.13 -16.66 10.39
C VAL A 286 -1.64 -16.78 10.13
N GLY A 287 -0.96 -15.66 9.94
CA GLY A 287 0.50 -15.55 9.89
C GLY A 287 1.04 -14.79 11.10
N ARG A 288 1.93 -15.39 11.90
CA ARG A 288 2.36 -14.76 13.15
C ARG A 288 3.85 -14.90 13.48
N ASN A 289 4.47 -13.82 13.94
CA ASN A 289 5.77 -13.85 14.62
C ASN A 289 6.93 -14.40 13.76
N PHE A 290 7.06 -13.90 12.54
CA PHE A 290 8.20 -14.16 11.66
C PHE A 290 8.53 -12.94 10.80
N LEU A 291 9.77 -12.89 10.31
CA LEU A 291 10.25 -11.92 9.32
C LEU A 291 10.13 -12.51 7.92
N MET A 292 9.52 -11.78 6.99
CA MET A 292 9.57 -12.02 5.55
C MET A 292 10.50 -10.96 4.93
N ARG A 293 11.48 -11.40 4.14
CA ARG A 293 12.46 -10.48 3.55
C ARG A 293 13.03 -10.93 2.21
N GLY A 294 13.47 -9.94 1.44
CA GLY A 294 14.26 -10.17 0.23
C GLY A 294 13.48 -10.72 -0.95
N GLY A 295 12.15 -10.63 -0.96
CA GLY A 295 11.35 -10.90 -2.16
C GLY A 295 11.74 -9.92 -3.27
N LEU A 296 11.78 -10.40 -4.53
CA LEU A 296 11.92 -9.48 -5.67
C LEU A 296 10.69 -8.58 -5.78
N GLU A 297 9.52 -9.08 -5.39
CA GLU A 297 8.26 -8.35 -5.39
C GLU A 297 7.79 -8.21 -3.94
N PHE A 298 7.25 -9.29 -3.34
CA PHE A 298 6.48 -9.19 -2.09
C PHE A 298 7.05 -9.98 -0.91
N GLY A 299 6.86 -9.44 0.29
CA GLY A 299 7.05 -10.20 1.53
C GLY A 299 5.89 -11.14 1.83
N PHE A 300 4.69 -10.59 1.92
CA PHE A 300 3.45 -11.36 2.03
C PHE A 300 2.54 -10.97 0.88
N TYR A 301 1.90 -11.96 0.27
CA TYR A 301 0.90 -11.77 -0.77
C TYR A 301 -0.30 -12.65 -0.47
N THR A 302 -1.48 -12.07 -0.44
CA THR A 302 -2.73 -12.84 -0.41
C THR A 302 -3.69 -12.31 -1.46
N GLU A 303 -4.46 -13.21 -2.05
CA GLU A 303 -5.37 -12.88 -3.14
C GLU A 303 -6.66 -13.70 -2.99
N GLU A 304 -7.81 -13.06 -3.25
CA GLU A 304 -9.15 -13.67 -3.20
C GLU A 304 -9.41 -14.43 -1.89
N THR A 305 -9.01 -13.84 -0.76
CA THR A 305 -9.03 -14.51 0.54
C THR A 305 -9.87 -13.75 1.54
N ASP A 306 -10.73 -14.48 2.26
CA ASP A 306 -11.55 -13.92 3.31
C ASP A 306 -11.04 -14.32 4.71
N GLY A 307 -10.81 -13.33 5.57
CA GLY A 307 -10.36 -13.54 6.94
C GLY A 307 -8.86 -13.82 7.02
N VAL A 308 -8.05 -12.75 7.18
CA VAL A 308 -6.59 -12.87 7.35
C VAL A 308 -6.13 -12.14 8.60
N LEU A 309 -5.30 -12.79 9.42
CA LEU A 309 -4.61 -12.15 10.53
C LEU A 309 -3.09 -12.27 10.38
N LEU A 310 -2.43 -11.12 10.17
CA LEU A 310 -0.99 -10.96 10.36
C LEU A 310 -0.71 -10.27 11.70
N ASP A 311 -0.04 -10.97 12.63
CA ASP A 311 0.34 -10.42 13.94
C ASP A 311 1.83 -10.61 14.19
N LYS A 312 2.51 -9.53 14.61
CA LYS A 312 3.97 -9.57 14.89
C LYS A 312 4.76 -10.02 13.67
N THR A 313 4.48 -9.45 12.51
CA THR A 313 5.23 -9.73 11.28
C THR A 313 6.20 -8.60 10.98
N LYS A 314 7.24 -8.90 10.20
CA LYS A 314 8.17 -7.90 9.71
C LYS A 314 8.38 -8.08 8.21
N PHE A 315 8.55 -6.97 7.50
CA PHE A 315 8.67 -6.92 6.05
C PHE A 315 9.91 -6.10 5.67
N TYR A 316 11.06 -6.76 5.49
CA TYR A 316 12.32 -6.04 5.27
C TYR A 316 12.83 -6.28 3.85
N TRP A 317 13.14 -5.21 3.12
CA TRP A 317 13.82 -5.29 1.82
C TRP A 317 13.12 -6.22 0.81
N ASN A 318 11.79 -6.17 0.75
CA ASN A 318 11.05 -6.73 -0.38
C ASN A 318 10.96 -5.59 -1.41
N ALA A 319 11.34 -5.85 -2.67
CA ALA A 319 11.68 -4.74 -3.56
C ALA A 319 10.46 -3.91 -3.95
N ASP A 320 9.28 -4.52 -4.08
CA ASP A 320 8.04 -3.82 -4.41
C ASP A 320 7.26 -3.49 -3.16
N TYR A 321 6.67 -4.51 -2.53
CA TYR A 321 5.82 -4.35 -1.34
C TYR A 321 6.28 -5.21 -0.16
N GLY A 322 6.19 -4.64 1.04
CA GLY A 322 6.35 -5.43 2.25
C GLY A 322 5.22 -6.47 2.41
N HIS A 323 3.99 -6.01 2.24
CA HIS A 323 2.74 -6.76 2.29
C HIS A 323 1.85 -6.29 1.13
N LEU A 324 1.26 -7.25 0.42
CA LEU A 324 0.23 -7.07 -0.58
C LEU A 324 -0.96 -7.96 -0.22
N SER A 325 -2.16 -7.39 -0.21
CA SER A 325 -3.39 -8.16 -0.31
C SER A 325 -4.24 -7.61 -1.43
N PHE A 326 -4.77 -8.50 -2.27
CA PHE A 326 -5.59 -8.14 -3.41
C PHE A 326 -6.95 -8.81 -3.30
N THR A 327 -8.04 -8.08 -3.60
CA THR A 327 -9.42 -8.61 -3.58
C THR A 327 -9.73 -9.47 -2.34
N SER A 328 -9.34 -8.99 -1.15
CA SER A 328 -9.39 -9.75 0.11
C SER A 328 -10.19 -9.00 1.17
N ASP A 329 -10.96 -9.74 1.97
CA ASP A 329 -11.85 -9.20 3.00
C ASP A 329 -11.47 -9.70 4.42
N HIS A 330 -12.00 -9.05 5.46
CA HIS A 330 -11.77 -9.36 6.87
C HIS A 330 -10.28 -9.50 7.25
N HIS A 331 -9.45 -8.53 6.83
CA HIS A 331 -8.01 -8.56 7.00
C HIS A 331 -7.54 -7.68 8.18
N VAL A 332 -6.67 -8.20 9.04
CA VAL A 332 -5.94 -7.40 10.03
C VAL A 332 -4.44 -7.60 9.92
N VAL A 333 -3.72 -6.49 9.75
CA VAL A 333 -2.25 -6.44 9.86
C VAL A 333 -1.90 -5.66 11.13
N LYS A 334 -1.20 -6.30 12.08
CA LYS A 334 -0.85 -5.63 13.34
C LYS A 334 0.48 -6.01 13.98
N ASN A 335 0.95 -5.12 14.86
CA ASN A 335 2.22 -5.27 15.57
C ASN A 335 3.41 -5.45 14.62
N CYS A 336 3.40 -4.73 13.49
CA CYS A 336 4.31 -4.94 12.38
C CYS A 336 5.39 -3.86 12.24
N ASP A 337 6.50 -4.18 11.58
CA ASP A 337 7.55 -3.22 11.22
C ASP A 337 8.12 -3.60 9.86
N GLY A 338 8.15 -2.66 8.94
CA GLY A 338 8.70 -2.88 7.61
C GLY A 338 9.35 -1.65 7.01
N PHE A 339 10.27 -1.90 6.08
CA PHE A 339 11.06 -0.87 5.41
C PHE A 339 11.80 -1.43 4.19
N GLY A 340 12.27 -0.51 3.34
CA GLY A 340 13.12 -0.83 2.21
C GLY A 340 12.35 -1.38 1.01
N ALA A 341 11.10 -0.92 0.84
CA ALA A 341 10.22 -1.22 -0.28
C ALA A 341 10.20 -0.04 -1.26
N GLY A 342 10.31 -0.32 -2.55
CA GLY A 342 10.33 0.67 -3.63
C GLY A 342 8.96 1.29 -3.89
N ASP A 343 7.90 0.55 -3.57
CA ASP A 343 6.55 1.04 -3.44
C ASP A 343 6.21 1.21 -1.95
N ALA A 344 5.47 0.28 -1.32
CA ALA A 344 4.95 0.45 0.04
C ALA A 344 5.34 -0.64 1.04
N VAL A 345 5.30 -0.31 2.33
CA VAL A 345 5.44 -1.33 3.40
C VAL A 345 4.19 -2.21 3.48
N VAL A 346 3.00 -1.63 3.38
CA VAL A 346 1.71 -2.33 3.44
C VAL A 346 0.81 -1.81 2.31
N TYR A 347 0.20 -2.72 1.55
CA TYR A 347 -0.67 -2.40 0.43
C TYR A 347 -1.89 -3.35 0.39
N PRO A 348 -3.07 -2.91 0.85
CA PRO A 348 -4.34 -3.56 0.53
C PRO A 348 -4.92 -2.97 -0.76
N GLY A 349 -4.66 -3.63 -1.89
CA GLY A 349 -5.20 -3.26 -3.19
C GLY A 349 -6.57 -3.88 -3.47
N ALA A 350 -7.43 -3.18 -4.21
CA ALA A 350 -8.76 -3.65 -4.62
C ALA A 350 -9.56 -4.25 -3.45
N ALA A 351 -9.52 -3.60 -2.29
CA ALA A 351 -10.27 -4.04 -1.12
C ALA A 351 -11.78 -3.86 -1.36
N PRO A 352 -12.65 -4.77 -0.87
CA PRO A 352 -14.06 -4.80 -1.23
C PRO A 352 -14.85 -3.56 -0.77
N GLU A 353 -15.81 -3.17 -1.60
CA GLU A 353 -16.74 -2.07 -1.32
C GLU A 353 -17.66 -2.39 -0.14
N THR A 354 -17.20 -2.04 1.05
CA THR A 354 -17.84 -2.28 2.36
C THR A 354 -18.10 -0.95 3.08
N GLY A 355 -17.97 0.15 2.35
CA GLY A 355 -18.10 1.52 2.83
C GLY A 355 -19.43 2.14 2.44
N ALA A 356 -19.37 3.37 1.96
CA ALA A 356 -20.53 4.17 1.60
C ALA A 356 -21.30 3.62 0.40
N GLN A 357 -20.62 2.91 -0.51
CA GLN A 357 -21.22 2.39 -1.74
C GLN A 357 -21.53 0.88 -1.66
N ALA A 358 -21.48 0.30 -0.45
CA ALA A 358 -21.72 -1.12 -0.25
C ALA A 358 -23.11 -1.58 -0.75
N THR A 359 -23.12 -2.72 -1.45
CA THR A 359 -24.36 -3.38 -1.91
C THR A 359 -24.83 -4.44 -0.90
N ASN A 360 -26.00 -5.03 -1.15
CA ASN A 360 -26.53 -6.14 -0.35
C ASN A 360 -25.67 -7.42 -0.36
N PHE A 361 -24.65 -7.49 -1.22
CA PHE A 361 -23.65 -8.56 -1.19
C PHE A 361 -22.84 -8.55 0.13
N TYR A 362 -22.64 -7.38 0.75
CA TYR A 362 -21.98 -7.22 2.05
C TYR A 362 -23.02 -6.86 3.13
N PRO A 363 -23.71 -7.85 3.72
CA PRO A 363 -24.87 -7.60 4.60
C PRO A 363 -24.52 -6.92 5.93
N ASP A 364 -23.23 -6.90 6.30
CA ASP A 364 -22.72 -6.29 7.53
C ASP A 364 -21.99 -4.96 7.29
N ALA A 365 -22.06 -4.41 6.07
CA ALA A 365 -21.62 -3.07 5.75
C ALA A 365 -22.58 -1.99 6.33
N PRO A 366 -22.08 -0.77 6.63
CA PRO A 366 -20.71 -0.30 6.43
C PRO A 366 -19.76 -0.83 7.53
N ARG A 367 -18.55 -1.23 7.13
CA ARG A 367 -17.47 -1.65 8.03
C ARG A 367 -16.10 -1.51 7.38
N ALA A 368 -15.05 -1.56 8.19
CA ALA A 368 -13.71 -1.73 7.65
C ALA A 368 -13.50 -3.19 7.21
N ASN A 369 -13.13 -3.43 5.94
CA ASN A 369 -12.68 -4.75 5.49
C ASN A 369 -11.25 -5.06 5.97
N THR A 370 -10.39 -4.04 6.01
CA THR A 370 -8.97 -4.17 6.34
C THR A 370 -8.60 -3.19 7.44
N VAL A 371 -7.96 -3.69 8.50
CA VAL A 371 -7.46 -2.84 9.58
C VAL A 371 -5.96 -3.02 9.77
N ILE A 372 -5.22 -1.92 9.57
CA ILE A 372 -3.77 -1.86 9.76
C ILE A 372 -3.48 -1.07 11.02
N LYS A 373 -2.91 -1.73 12.02
CA LYS A 373 -2.70 -1.08 13.32
C LYS A 373 -1.48 -1.48 14.09
N GLN A 374 -0.99 -0.54 14.89
CA GLN A 374 0.19 -0.75 15.72
C GLN A 374 1.37 -1.22 14.85
N CYS A 375 1.65 -0.52 13.77
CA CYS A 375 2.78 -0.77 12.87
C CYS A 375 3.77 0.41 12.83
N ASP A 376 5.03 0.12 12.48
CA ASP A 376 6.01 1.11 12.03
C ASP A 376 6.25 0.91 10.53
N MET A 377 5.81 1.87 9.72
CA MET A 377 5.89 1.83 8.26
C MET A 377 6.81 2.96 7.80
N ARG A 378 8.03 2.62 7.36
CA ARG A 378 9.13 3.58 7.25
C ARG A 378 10.14 3.23 6.18
N GLY A 379 10.94 4.20 5.77
CA GLY A 379 12.14 3.96 4.97
C GLY A 379 11.87 3.29 3.63
N SER A 380 10.76 3.64 2.99
CA SER A 380 10.27 3.12 1.72
C SER A 380 9.77 4.27 0.83
N GLY A 381 9.33 3.98 -0.39
CA GLY A 381 8.60 4.97 -1.19
C GLY A 381 7.37 5.47 -0.42
N LEU A 382 6.58 4.51 0.06
CA LEU A 382 5.39 4.70 0.88
C LEU A 382 5.44 3.89 2.17
N GLY A 383 4.85 4.46 3.22
CA GLY A 383 4.49 3.66 4.39
C GLY A 383 3.29 2.77 4.09
N TYR A 384 2.25 3.35 3.49
CA TYR A 384 1.04 2.70 3.03
C TYR A 384 0.72 3.11 1.60
N SER A 385 0.28 2.16 0.79
CA SER A 385 -0.34 2.39 -0.52
C SER A 385 -1.72 1.71 -0.53
N GLY A 386 -2.66 2.19 -1.33
CA GLY A 386 -3.95 1.53 -1.54
C GLY A 386 -4.63 2.03 -2.81
N SER A 387 -4.61 1.23 -3.86
CA SER A 387 -5.24 1.56 -5.13
C SER A 387 -6.55 0.79 -5.25
N MET A 388 -7.64 1.49 -5.58
CA MET A 388 -9.02 0.95 -5.55
C MET A 388 -9.37 0.27 -4.21
N GLY A 389 -8.82 0.77 -3.11
CA GLY A 389 -8.98 0.18 -1.78
C GLY A 389 -10.13 0.81 -1.01
N ASN A 390 -11.28 0.14 -0.95
CA ASN A 390 -12.46 0.64 -0.24
C ASN A 390 -12.44 0.23 1.23
N GLY A 391 -13.09 0.96 2.13
CA GLY A 391 -13.31 0.53 3.52
C GLY A 391 -12.06 0.12 4.31
N VAL A 392 -10.90 0.73 4.06
CA VAL A 392 -9.65 0.43 4.78
C VAL A 392 -9.45 1.35 5.96
N ARG A 393 -9.14 0.80 7.14
CA ARG A 393 -8.79 1.56 8.35
C ARG A 393 -7.31 1.49 8.69
N ILE A 394 -6.66 2.65 8.76
CA ILE A 394 -5.25 2.83 9.14
C ILE A 394 -5.23 3.51 10.51
N THR A 395 -4.89 2.78 11.57
CA THR A 395 -5.03 3.30 12.93
C THR A 395 -3.91 2.97 13.90
N ASN A 396 -3.55 3.90 14.79
CA ASN A 396 -2.56 3.67 15.84
C ASN A 396 -1.16 3.26 15.30
N ASN A 397 -0.73 3.83 14.18
CA ASN A 397 0.56 3.54 13.55
C ASN A 397 1.57 4.67 13.72
N HIS A 398 2.86 4.34 13.54
CA HIS A 398 3.91 5.32 13.26
C HIS A 398 4.29 5.19 11.78
N ILE A 399 4.14 6.27 11.03
CA ILE A 399 4.36 6.31 9.58
C ILE A 399 5.36 7.42 9.29
N TYR A 400 6.60 7.05 8.99
CA TYR A 400 7.68 8.03 9.01
C TYR A 400 8.86 7.70 8.11
N GLY A 401 9.59 8.72 7.67
CA GLY A 401 10.81 8.56 6.90
C GLY A 401 10.62 7.81 5.59
N ASN A 402 9.46 7.96 4.97
CA ASN A 402 9.19 7.56 3.59
C ASN A 402 9.33 8.76 2.65
N SER A 403 9.18 8.57 1.33
CA SER A 403 8.98 9.71 0.42
C SER A 403 7.61 10.34 0.70
N THR A 404 6.56 9.53 0.72
CA THR A 404 5.21 9.91 1.16
C THR A 404 4.74 8.93 2.25
N GLY A 405 4.03 9.40 3.28
CA GLY A 405 3.59 8.54 4.38
C GLY A 405 2.54 7.52 3.94
N ILE A 406 1.38 8.03 3.51
CA ILE A 406 0.21 7.27 3.06
C ILE A 406 -0.15 7.76 1.67
N ALA A 407 -0.36 6.85 0.72
CA ALA A 407 -1.03 7.16 -0.54
C ALA A 407 -2.26 6.26 -0.72
N THR A 408 -3.36 6.82 -1.23
CA THR A 408 -4.53 6.07 -1.66
C THR A 408 -5.06 6.70 -2.93
N ASP A 409 -5.37 5.88 -3.93
CA ASP A 409 -5.70 6.37 -5.25
C ASP A 409 -6.76 5.53 -5.97
N THR A 410 -7.36 6.18 -6.96
CA THR A 410 -8.28 5.60 -7.95
C THR A 410 -7.62 5.52 -9.34
N LEU A 411 -6.30 5.71 -9.41
CA LEU A 411 -5.50 5.70 -10.63
C LEU A 411 -4.91 4.30 -10.84
N SER A 412 -5.75 3.35 -11.25
CA SER A 412 -5.29 1.98 -11.46
C SER A 412 -4.96 1.67 -12.91
N ALA A 413 -3.98 0.77 -13.10
CA ALA A 413 -3.88 -0.03 -14.32
C ALA A 413 -5.18 -0.85 -14.54
N ALA A 414 -5.53 -1.10 -15.80
CA ALA A 414 -6.71 -1.90 -16.14
C ALA A 414 -6.68 -3.27 -15.41
N GLY A 415 -7.79 -3.64 -14.77
CA GLY A 415 -7.95 -4.92 -14.07
C GLY A 415 -7.99 -4.87 -12.54
N HIS A 416 -7.84 -3.69 -11.91
CA HIS A 416 -8.19 -3.56 -10.48
C HIS A 416 -9.67 -3.17 -10.32
N PRO A 417 -10.47 -3.98 -9.63
CA PRO A 417 -11.83 -3.63 -9.29
C PRO A 417 -11.93 -2.75 -8.04
N GLY A 418 -13.05 -2.04 -7.91
CA GLY A 418 -13.37 -1.19 -6.77
C GLY A 418 -13.31 0.31 -7.09
N PHE A 419 -13.53 0.71 -8.34
CA PHE A 419 -13.64 2.14 -8.69
C PHE A 419 -14.92 2.78 -8.13
N PRO A 420 -14.82 4.01 -7.59
CA PRO A 420 -13.63 4.70 -7.11
C PRO A 420 -13.21 4.15 -5.73
N ALA A 421 -11.96 4.41 -5.33
CA ALA A 421 -11.55 4.19 -3.95
C ALA A 421 -12.43 5.03 -3.00
N ASP A 422 -12.93 4.43 -1.90
CA ASP A 422 -13.76 5.16 -0.93
C ASP A 422 -13.64 4.72 0.54
N SER A 423 -14.24 5.52 1.44
CA SER A 423 -14.52 5.17 2.83
C SER A 423 -13.32 4.73 3.66
N SER A 424 -12.11 5.17 3.30
CA SER A 424 -10.94 4.96 4.14
C SER A 424 -11.06 5.73 5.45
N GLU A 425 -10.61 5.12 6.55
CA GLU A 425 -10.58 5.74 7.89
C GLU A 425 -9.11 5.79 8.38
N ILE A 426 -8.55 7.00 8.49
CA ILE A 426 -7.20 7.24 9.01
C ILE A 426 -7.32 7.91 10.37
N ASP A 427 -7.02 7.18 11.44
CA ASP A 427 -7.23 7.69 12.80
C ASP A 427 -6.12 7.36 13.80
N ASN A 428 -5.87 8.27 14.75
CA ASN A 428 -4.95 8.02 15.88
C ASN A 428 -3.52 7.64 15.46
N ASN A 429 -3.04 8.09 14.29
CA ASN A 429 -1.68 7.82 13.82
C ASN A 429 -0.70 8.95 14.17
N LEU A 430 0.59 8.60 14.19
CA LEU A 430 1.69 9.56 14.11
C LEU A 430 2.29 9.49 12.70
N ILE A 431 2.08 10.54 11.91
CA ILE A 431 2.49 10.64 10.50
C ILE A 431 3.52 11.76 10.39
N TYR A 432 4.80 11.43 10.28
CA TYR A 432 5.84 12.44 10.45
C TYR A 432 7.13 12.22 9.68
N SER A 433 7.82 13.30 9.36
CA SER A 433 9.14 13.30 8.72
C SER A 433 9.20 12.40 7.47
N ASN A 434 8.13 12.34 6.66
CA ASN A 434 8.14 11.62 5.39
C ASN A 434 8.84 12.48 4.32
N ASN A 435 10.16 12.69 4.51
CA ASN A 435 10.99 13.57 3.68
C ASN A 435 12.14 12.82 2.99
N LEU A 436 12.08 11.48 2.94
CA LEU A 436 13.13 10.67 2.34
C LEU A 436 13.12 10.87 0.83
N ASN A 437 14.22 11.37 0.27
CA ASN A 437 14.35 11.48 -1.19
C ASN A 437 14.91 10.18 -1.78
N LEU A 438 14.05 9.41 -2.46
CA LEU A 438 14.43 8.22 -3.21
C LEU A 438 14.72 8.45 -4.70
N TYR A 439 14.57 9.68 -5.20
CA TYR A 439 14.85 10.04 -6.60
C TYR A 439 16.29 10.49 -6.83
N ARG A 440 17.09 10.58 -5.77
CA ARG A 440 18.54 10.83 -5.85
C ARG A 440 19.29 9.63 -6.44
N LYS A 441 20.42 9.89 -7.11
CA LYS A 441 21.25 8.85 -7.76
C LYS A 441 21.73 7.74 -6.81
N ASP A 442 21.98 8.08 -5.54
CA ASP A 442 22.45 7.16 -4.49
C ASP A 442 21.33 6.73 -3.53
N ALA A 443 20.10 6.61 -4.03
CA ALA A 443 18.95 6.23 -3.22
C ALA A 443 19.15 4.86 -2.53
N PRO A 444 18.85 4.76 -1.21
CA PRO A 444 19.01 3.52 -0.47
C PRO A 444 18.01 2.43 -0.88
N VAL A 445 16.91 2.83 -1.51
CA VAL A 445 15.85 1.99 -2.06
C VAL A 445 15.58 2.49 -3.48
N LYS A 446 15.38 1.59 -4.45
CA LYS A 446 14.97 1.98 -5.80
C LYS A 446 13.47 2.29 -5.75
N PRO A 447 13.02 3.53 -6.05
CA PRO A 447 11.60 3.83 -6.11
C PRO A 447 10.96 3.12 -7.32
N LEU A 448 9.71 2.69 -7.18
CA LEU A 448 8.92 2.09 -8.25
C LEU A 448 7.76 2.99 -8.71
N ILE A 449 7.46 4.02 -7.93
CA ILE A 449 6.38 4.97 -8.17
C ILE A 449 6.87 6.41 -8.00
N THR A 450 6.10 7.33 -8.58
CA THR A 450 6.28 8.78 -8.48
C THR A 450 5.31 9.35 -7.46
N VAL A 451 5.84 9.91 -6.36
CA VAL A 451 5.05 10.45 -5.25
C VAL A 451 5.71 11.72 -4.66
N PRO A 452 4.92 12.65 -4.10
CA PRO A 452 5.38 13.87 -3.43
C PRO A 452 6.29 13.61 -2.22
N VAL A 453 7.61 13.68 -2.42
CA VAL A 453 8.57 13.69 -1.29
C VAL A 453 8.21 14.82 -0.34
N GLY A 454 8.06 14.52 0.94
CA GLY A 454 7.69 15.50 1.95
C GLY A 454 6.22 15.48 2.34
N THR A 455 5.42 14.52 1.83
CA THR A 455 3.98 14.49 2.07
C THR A 455 3.56 13.44 3.10
N GLY A 456 2.69 13.82 4.04
CA GLY A 456 2.14 12.89 5.03
C GLY A 456 1.10 11.94 4.43
N ILE A 457 0.07 12.49 3.79
CA ILE A 457 -1.03 11.74 3.16
C ILE A 457 -1.24 12.27 1.74
N LEU A 458 -1.38 11.39 0.75
CA LEU A 458 -1.80 11.71 -0.62
C LEU A 458 -3.07 10.93 -0.95
N TYR A 459 -4.15 11.65 -1.20
CA TYR A 459 -5.44 11.11 -1.62
C TYR A 459 -5.73 11.55 -3.05
N ALA A 460 -5.64 10.60 -3.98
CA ALA A 460 -5.82 10.82 -5.41
C ALA A 460 -7.13 10.19 -5.90
N GLY A 461 -8.21 10.97 -5.88
CA GLY A 461 -9.51 10.56 -6.39
C GLY A 461 -10.29 9.64 -5.46
N ILE A 462 -10.15 9.83 -4.15
CA ILE A 462 -10.89 9.05 -3.13
C ILE A 462 -12.18 9.74 -2.70
N ASN A 463 -13.20 8.96 -2.33
CA ASN A 463 -14.46 9.46 -1.81
C ASN A 463 -14.70 9.09 -0.34
N ASP A 464 -15.57 9.85 0.33
CA ASP A 464 -16.09 9.54 1.68
C ASP A 464 -15.04 9.28 2.76
N ALA A 465 -13.78 9.62 2.51
CA ALA A 465 -12.68 9.32 3.40
C ALA A 465 -12.76 10.16 4.68
N ARG A 466 -12.25 9.60 5.77
CA ARG A 466 -12.23 10.24 7.08
C ARG A 466 -10.81 10.22 7.63
N VAL A 467 -10.20 11.39 7.78
CA VAL A 467 -8.88 11.56 8.37
C VAL A 467 -9.02 12.34 9.65
N HIS A 468 -8.84 11.70 10.80
CA HIS A 468 -9.10 12.36 12.08
C HIS A 468 -8.27 11.90 13.27
N ASP A 469 -8.16 12.76 14.28
CA ASP A 469 -7.44 12.47 15.53
C ASP A 469 -5.97 12.02 15.32
N ASN A 470 -5.35 12.41 14.19
CA ASN A 470 -3.95 12.11 13.89
C ASN A 470 -3.04 13.25 14.36
N TRP A 471 -1.78 12.91 14.61
CA TRP A 471 -0.70 13.90 14.67
C TRP A 471 0.09 13.84 13.37
N ILE A 472 0.07 14.93 12.63
CA ILE A 472 0.68 15.04 11.29
C ILE A 472 1.67 16.20 11.34
N PHE A 473 2.97 15.91 11.38
CA PHE A 473 4.00 16.93 11.65
C PHE A 473 5.33 16.63 10.95
N ASP A 474 6.15 17.66 10.74
CA ASP A 474 7.47 17.55 10.11
C ASP A 474 7.45 16.93 8.69
N ASN A 475 6.32 16.93 7.99
CA ASN A 475 6.24 16.59 6.57
C ASN A 475 6.44 17.88 5.77
N TRP A 476 7.61 18.04 5.15
CA TRP A 476 8.10 19.34 4.71
C TRP A 476 7.43 19.87 3.44
N ARG A 477 6.59 19.07 2.78
CA ARG A 477 5.76 19.50 1.65
C ARG A 477 4.34 19.81 2.11
N ASP A 478 3.57 18.78 2.38
CA ASP A 478 2.15 18.88 2.72
C ASP A 478 1.81 17.84 3.79
N GLY A 479 1.03 18.22 4.81
CA GLY A 479 0.52 17.29 5.81
C GLY A 479 -0.42 16.27 5.17
N ALA A 480 -1.40 16.75 4.41
CA ALA A 480 -2.26 15.95 3.56
C ALA A 480 -2.55 16.66 2.23
N MET A 481 -2.52 15.90 1.14
CA MET A 481 -2.91 16.32 -0.21
C MET A 481 -4.20 15.59 -0.61
N LEU A 482 -5.20 16.31 -1.12
CA LEU A 482 -6.41 15.79 -1.75
C LEU A 482 -6.49 16.31 -3.18
N LEU A 483 -6.71 15.40 -4.13
CA LEU A 483 -6.93 15.75 -5.52
C LEU A 483 -8.04 14.91 -6.16
N ALA A 484 -8.71 15.48 -7.15
CA ALA A 484 -9.64 14.82 -8.04
C ALA A 484 -8.91 14.05 -9.13
N VAL A 485 -9.56 13.00 -9.60
CA VAL A 485 -9.17 12.25 -10.79
C VAL A 485 -10.40 12.18 -11.70
N PRO A 486 -10.45 12.99 -12.77
CA PRO A 486 -11.55 12.93 -13.74
C PRO A 486 -11.76 11.52 -14.29
N ASP A 487 -13.02 11.11 -14.48
CA ASP A 487 -13.37 9.74 -14.89
C ASP A 487 -12.78 9.38 -16.27
N ALA A 488 -12.58 10.38 -17.13
CA ALA A 488 -11.91 10.23 -18.43
C ALA A 488 -10.43 9.80 -18.32
N LEU A 489 -9.77 10.08 -17.18
CA LEU A 489 -8.38 9.68 -16.95
C LEU A 489 -8.27 8.26 -16.37
N THR A 490 -9.36 7.70 -15.83
CA THR A 490 -9.40 6.34 -15.28
C THR A 490 -9.94 5.30 -16.27
N SER A 491 -10.51 5.75 -17.40
CA SER A 491 -11.15 4.93 -18.44
C SER A 491 -10.31 4.73 -19.71
N ALA A 492 -9.11 5.32 -19.80
CA ALA A 492 -8.33 5.31 -21.03
C ALA A 492 -7.53 4.00 -21.23
N CYS A 493 -7.78 3.33 -22.36
CA CYS A 493 -6.90 2.30 -22.91
C CYS A 493 -5.77 2.93 -23.73
N SER A 494 -4.56 2.40 -23.59
CA SER A 494 -3.45 2.70 -24.49
C SER A 494 -3.73 2.15 -25.89
N GLY A 495 -4.17 2.99 -26.84
CA GLY A 495 -3.93 2.72 -28.27
C GLY A 495 -5.04 2.96 -29.30
N GLU A 496 -6.29 3.29 -28.94
CA GLU A 496 -7.36 3.54 -29.93
C GLU A 496 -8.01 4.93 -29.77
N PRO A 497 -8.52 5.56 -30.85
CA PRO A 497 -9.05 6.92 -30.79
C PRO A 497 -10.28 7.01 -29.89
N GLN A 498 -10.29 8.07 -29.07
CA GLN A 498 -11.38 8.43 -28.18
C GLN A 498 -12.70 8.59 -28.94
N SER A 499 -13.61 7.64 -28.74
CA SER A 499 -15.04 7.92 -28.78
C SER A 499 -15.62 7.54 -27.42
N LEU A 500 -16.24 8.53 -26.78
CA LEU A 500 -16.87 8.41 -25.47
C LEU A 500 -17.90 7.28 -25.49
N LYS A 501 -17.53 6.13 -24.95
CA LYS A 501 -18.47 5.09 -24.53
C LYS A 501 -18.25 4.81 -23.06
N PHE A 502 -19.03 5.49 -22.23
CA PHE A 502 -19.30 5.02 -20.88
C PHE A 502 -20.10 3.71 -20.99
N GLY A 503 -19.47 2.61 -20.59
CA GLY A 503 -20.09 1.29 -20.51
C GLY A 503 -20.25 0.61 -21.88
N THR A 504 -19.55 -0.52 -22.07
CA THR A 504 -19.93 -1.74 -22.82
C THR A 504 -18.72 -2.49 -23.39
N ASP A 505 -17.54 -1.87 -23.46
CA ASP A 505 -16.31 -2.59 -23.81
C ASP A 505 -15.59 -3.03 -22.52
N SER A 506 -15.61 -4.33 -22.25
CA SER A 506 -15.02 -4.98 -21.08
C SER A 506 -13.48 -5.01 -21.09
N SER A 507 -12.83 -4.37 -22.06
CA SER A 507 -11.38 -4.41 -22.23
C SER A 507 -10.64 -3.15 -21.75
N CYS A 508 -11.35 -2.11 -21.29
CA CYS A 508 -10.76 -0.79 -21.03
C CYS A 508 -11.47 0.01 -19.91
N GLY A 509 -10.78 0.27 -18.80
CA GLY A 509 -11.17 1.25 -17.76
C GLY A 509 -11.17 0.72 -16.32
N ALA A 510 -11.24 1.63 -15.35
CA ALA A 510 -11.37 1.29 -13.93
C ALA A 510 -12.67 0.51 -13.67
N GLU A 511 -12.56 -0.65 -13.01
CA GLU A 511 -13.67 -1.57 -12.82
C GLU A 511 -14.43 -1.23 -11.53
N GLY A 512 -15.72 -0.89 -11.61
CA GLY A 512 -16.56 -0.54 -10.46
C GLY A 512 -17.81 0.22 -10.87
N GLU A 513 -18.76 0.38 -9.94
CA GLU A 513 -19.98 1.16 -10.17
C GLU A 513 -20.08 2.27 -9.12
N VAL A 514 -20.55 3.44 -9.55
CA VAL A 514 -20.78 4.59 -8.66
C VAL A 514 -22.27 4.75 -8.47
N LEU A 515 -22.73 4.64 -7.22
CA LEU A 515 -24.14 4.81 -6.90
C LEU A 515 -24.51 6.31 -6.99
N PRO A 516 -25.50 6.69 -7.83
CA PRO A 516 -25.81 8.10 -8.04
C PRO A 516 -26.14 8.86 -6.76
N GLY A 517 -25.43 9.96 -6.52
CA GLY A 517 -25.67 10.85 -5.39
C GLY A 517 -25.23 10.32 -4.01
N VAL A 518 -24.61 9.13 -3.92
CA VAL A 518 -24.13 8.58 -2.65
C VAL A 518 -22.87 9.31 -2.19
N SER A 519 -21.81 9.23 -2.99
CA SER A 519 -20.49 9.80 -2.66
C SER A 519 -20.25 11.16 -3.30
N CYS A 520 -20.67 11.32 -4.56
CA CYS A 520 -20.51 12.54 -5.35
C CYS A 520 -21.86 13.05 -5.85
N ALA A 521 -22.07 14.36 -5.79
CA ALA A 521 -23.26 15.00 -6.34
C ALA A 521 -23.27 14.90 -7.87
N GLY A 522 -24.35 14.37 -8.46
CA GLY A 522 -24.51 14.29 -9.92
C GLY A 522 -23.68 13.20 -10.61
N ALA A 523 -22.85 12.46 -9.87
CA ALA A 523 -22.13 11.30 -10.40
C ALA A 523 -23.10 10.13 -10.71
N PRO A 524 -22.77 9.26 -11.67
CA PRO A 524 -21.66 9.40 -12.63
C PRO A 524 -21.98 10.33 -13.81
N ALA A 525 -23.20 10.86 -13.90
CA ALA A 525 -23.71 11.57 -15.08
C ALA A 525 -22.94 12.88 -15.42
N ASN A 526 -22.23 13.46 -14.47
CA ASN A 526 -21.40 14.66 -14.64
C ASN A 526 -19.93 14.37 -15.03
N GLY A 527 -19.54 13.10 -15.22
CA GLY A 527 -18.18 12.71 -15.60
C GLY A 527 -17.10 12.91 -14.52
N LEU A 528 -17.52 13.20 -13.28
CA LEU A 528 -16.64 13.39 -12.14
C LEU A 528 -17.18 12.63 -10.93
N SER A 529 -16.58 11.46 -10.68
CA SER A 529 -17.01 10.53 -9.65
C SER A 529 -15.99 10.39 -8.50
N THR A 530 -15.01 11.28 -8.40
CA THR A 530 -13.92 11.18 -7.43
C THR A 530 -13.69 12.47 -6.63
N SER A 531 -13.02 12.37 -5.48
CA SER A 531 -12.70 13.49 -4.58
C SER A 531 -13.95 14.20 -4.05
N CYS A 532 -14.89 13.43 -3.51
CA CYS A 532 -16.12 13.95 -2.90
C CYS A 532 -16.30 13.50 -1.46
N ASN A 533 -16.93 14.34 -0.65
CA ASN A 533 -17.38 14.03 0.71
C ASN A 533 -16.25 13.59 1.67
N ASN A 534 -15.00 13.99 1.39
CA ASN A 534 -13.86 13.69 2.24
C ASN A 534 -13.84 14.62 3.46
N ARG A 535 -13.48 14.08 4.62
CA ARG A 535 -13.55 14.79 5.90
C ARG A 535 -12.22 14.71 6.64
N PHE A 536 -11.61 15.86 6.87
CA PHE A 536 -10.39 16.00 7.67
C PHE A 536 -10.74 16.76 8.95
N TYR A 537 -10.68 16.10 10.11
CA TYR A 537 -11.11 16.75 11.35
C TYR A 537 -10.37 16.30 12.59
N ASN A 538 -10.32 17.14 13.64
CA ASN A 538 -9.64 16.84 14.91
C ASN A 538 -8.15 16.49 14.78
N ASN A 539 -7.50 16.76 13.65
CA ASN A 539 -6.08 16.47 13.48
C ASN A 539 -5.23 17.55 14.16
N LYS A 540 -4.07 17.12 14.67
CA LYS A 540 -3.01 17.96 15.22
C LYS A 540 -1.94 18.14 14.14
N MET A 541 -1.99 19.28 13.45
CA MET A 541 -1.13 19.58 12.31
C MET A 541 0.07 20.40 12.77
N GLY A 542 1.29 19.97 12.45
CA GLY A 542 2.54 20.61 12.85
C GLY A 542 2.87 20.52 14.35
N GLN A 543 1.94 20.05 15.18
CA GLN A 543 2.15 19.80 16.60
C GLN A 543 2.82 18.45 16.83
N VAL A 544 3.57 18.36 17.91
CA VAL A 544 4.24 17.11 18.30
C VAL A 544 3.66 16.60 19.61
N PRO A 545 3.30 15.31 19.71
CA PRO A 545 2.71 14.78 20.94
C PRO A 545 3.60 15.00 22.17
N PRO A 546 3.01 15.27 23.35
CA PRO A 546 3.76 15.34 24.60
C PRO A 546 4.61 14.09 24.83
N GLY A 547 5.89 14.29 25.17
CA GLY A 547 6.82 13.19 25.42
C GLY A 547 7.26 12.39 24.19
N PHE A 548 6.86 12.79 22.98
CA PHE A 548 7.30 12.15 21.74
C PHE A 548 8.82 12.23 21.59
N LYS A 549 9.41 11.09 21.22
CA LYS A 549 10.81 10.96 20.81
C LYS A 549 10.87 10.25 19.48
N PHE A 550 11.74 10.71 18.60
CA PHE A 550 11.97 10.02 17.34
C PHE A 550 12.46 8.58 17.59
N PRO A 551 11.92 7.58 16.88
CA PRO A 551 12.49 6.24 16.90
C PRO A 551 13.92 6.30 16.36
N THR A 552 14.84 5.54 16.96
CA THR A 552 16.26 5.50 16.55
C THR A 552 16.47 5.08 15.09
N MET A 553 15.45 4.55 14.42
CA MET A 553 15.50 4.10 13.04
C MET A 553 15.13 5.18 12.02
N ILE A 554 14.71 6.38 12.44
CA ILE A 554 14.38 7.48 11.53
C ILE A 554 15.58 7.86 10.63
N ASP A 555 16.79 7.80 11.17
CA ASP A 555 18.01 8.22 10.47
C ASP A 555 18.60 7.11 9.58
N GLN A 556 17.98 5.92 9.51
CA GLN A 556 18.55 4.74 8.84
C GLN A 556 18.93 4.99 7.36
N PHE A 557 18.19 5.87 6.69
CA PHE A 557 18.33 6.14 5.26
C PHE A 557 18.61 7.61 4.93
N GLY A 558 19.03 8.39 5.93
CA GLY A 558 19.32 9.81 5.74
C GLY A 558 18.07 10.66 5.52
N THR A 559 16.92 10.24 6.06
CA THR A 559 15.68 11.03 6.04
C THR A 559 15.92 12.40 6.69
N SER A 560 15.60 13.46 5.96
CA SER A 560 15.60 14.81 6.50
C SER A 560 14.49 15.00 7.54
N ARG A 561 14.80 15.67 8.64
CA ARG A 561 13.84 15.92 9.73
C ARG A 561 14.26 17.11 10.59
N SER A 562 13.33 17.62 11.36
CA SER A 562 13.64 18.58 12.42
C SER A 562 14.44 17.95 13.56
N ILE A 563 15.19 18.79 14.29
CA ILE A 563 15.87 18.36 15.51
C ILE A 563 14.86 18.26 16.66
N GLU A 564 15.04 17.29 17.56
CA GLU A 564 14.05 16.97 18.61
C GLU A 564 13.72 18.15 19.54
N ALA A 565 14.68 19.06 19.75
CA ALA A 565 14.52 20.26 20.57
C ALA A 565 13.63 21.35 19.94
N VAL A 566 13.34 21.28 18.64
CA VAL A 566 12.48 22.24 17.95
C VAL A 566 11.02 21.80 18.09
N ARG A 567 10.22 22.66 18.71
CA ARG A 567 8.78 22.51 18.89
C ARG A 567 8.13 23.87 18.62
N PRO A 568 7.03 23.95 17.86
CA PRO A 568 6.41 22.88 17.07
C PRO A 568 7.30 22.39 15.91
N MET A 569 6.86 21.32 15.21
CA MET A 569 7.52 20.81 14.00
C MET A 569 6.54 20.94 12.82
N PRO A 570 6.39 22.14 12.25
CA PRO A 570 5.37 22.40 11.24
C PRO A 570 5.53 21.53 9.99
N ASN A 571 4.41 21.25 9.33
CA ASN A 571 4.43 20.78 7.94
C ASN A 571 4.77 21.96 7.01
N GLY A 572 5.01 21.68 5.72
CA GLY A 572 5.12 22.76 4.72
C GLY A 572 3.80 23.52 4.59
N ASN A 573 2.76 22.83 4.14
CA ASN A 573 1.36 23.18 4.36
C ASN A 573 0.70 22.08 5.22
N ASP A 574 -0.33 22.39 5.99
CA ASP A 574 -1.09 21.34 6.69
C ASP A 574 -1.98 20.57 5.73
N PHE A 575 -2.66 21.28 4.83
CA PHE A 575 -3.55 20.71 3.85
C PHE A 575 -3.34 21.33 2.47
N TRP A 576 -3.34 20.49 1.45
CA TRP A 576 -3.33 20.86 0.05
C TRP A 576 -4.53 20.22 -0.64
N TRP A 577 -5.42 21.03 -1.18
CA TRP A 577 -6.53 20.63 -2.02
C TRP A 577 -6.39 21.29 -3.40
N ASP A 578 -6.55 20.50 -4.46
CA ASP A 578 -6.56 20.97 -5.84
C ASP A 578 -7.75 21.90 -6.13
N GLU A 579 -8.84 21.73 -5.39
CA GLU A 579 -10.10 22.45 -5.55
C GLU A 579 -10.73 22.20 -6.92
N PHE A 580 -10.57 21.01 -7.52
CA PHE A 580 -11.05 20.73 -8.88
C PHE A 580 -12.51 21.20 -9.05
N SER A 581 -12.76 21.89 -10.15
CA SER A 581 -14.03 22.57 -10.35
C SER A 581 -15.19 21.58 -10.23
N THR A 582 -16.23 21.97 -9.49
CA THR A 582 -17.44 21.17 -9.20
C THR A 582 -17.29 20.03 -8.20
N ASN A 583 -16.09 19.70 -7.70
CA ASN A 583 -15.97 18.82 -6.52
C ASN A 583 -16.77 19.40 -5.35
N ARG A 584 -17.42 18.54 -4.58
CA ARG A 584 -18.29 18.97 -3.48
C ARG A 584 -18.03 18.18 -2.21
N TRP A 585 -18.45 18.76 -1.10
CA TRP A 585 -18.57 18.10 0.20
C TRP A 585 -17.25 17.75 0.90
N ASN A 586 -16.11 18.18 0.38
CA ASN A 586 -14.83 18.02 1.07
C ASN A 586 -14.72 19.05 2.21
N CYS A 587 -14.50 18.59 3.44
CA CYS A 587 -14.60 19.45 4.64
C CYS A 587 -13.39 19.31 5.56
N TRP A 588 -12.94 20.45 6.11
CA TRP A 588 -11.82 20.57 7.05
C TRP A 588 -12.24 21.35 8.30
N TYR A 589 -12.46 20.67 9.43
CA TYR A 589 -13.00 21.30 10.64
C TYR A 589 -12.34 20.78 11.91
N SER A 590 -12.29 21.60 12.96
CA SER A 590 -11.74 21.22 14.28
C SER A 590 -10.28 20.72 14.26
N ASN A 591 -9.56 20.96 13.18
CA ASN A 591 -8.12 20.72 13.11
C ASN A 591 -7.40 21.87 13.83
N THR A 592 -6.28 21.58 14.47
CA THR A 592 -5.45 22.61 15.11
C THR A 592 -4.05 22.56 14.52
N GLY A 593 -3.51 23.72 14.16
CA GLY A 593 -2.18 23.86 13.54
C GLY A 593 -1.06 23.97 14.56
N ALA A 594 0.10 24.47 14.12
CA ALA A 594 1.36 24.35 14.85
C ALA A 594 1.36 25.00 16.25
N ASP A 595 0.56 26.06 16.48
CA ASP A 595 0.47 26.73 17.79
C ASP A 595 -0.63 26.16 18.71
N GLY A 596 -1.37 25.15 18.26
CA GLY A 596 -2.47 24.54 19.01
C GLY A 596 -3.85 25.11 18.69
N THR A 597 -3.97 26.11 17.84
CA THR A 597 -5.25 26.75 17.48
C THR A 597 -5.74 26.36 16.09
N GLU A 598 -7.06 26.46 15.84
CA GLU A 598 -7.62 26.30 14.50
C GLU A 598 -7.13 27.39 13.54
N ALA A 599 -6.89 28.60 14.07
CA ALA A 599 -6.41 29.75 13.30
C ALA A 599 -4.99 29.55 12.74
N SER A 600 -4.21 28.60 13.26
CA SER A 600 -2.86 28.31 12.75
C SER A 600 -2.82 27.20 11.69
N VAL A 601 -3.96 26.61 11.33
CA VAL A 601 -4.03 25.60 10.26
C VAL A 601 -3.80 26.27 8.90
N SER A 602 -2.89 25.72 8.11
CA SER A 602 -2.60 26.21 6.76
C SER A 602 -3.24 25.35 5.66
N GLY A 603 -3.92 26.00 4.72
CA GLY A 603 -4.35 25.37 3.45
C GLY A 603 -3.38 25.61 2.29
N SER A 604 -3.81 25.23 1.08
CA SER A 604 -3.08 25.35 -0.20
C SER A 604 -2.52 26.74 -0.51
N GLY A 605 -3.22 27.81 -0.11
CA GLY A 605 -2.85 29.20 -0.39
C GLY A 605 -2.86 29.51 -1.88
N GLU A 606 -2.20 30.60 -2.30
CA GLU A 606 -2.09 30.94 -3.72
C GLU A 606 -1.35 29.83 -4.47
N ALA A 607 -2.03 29.25 -5.47
CA ALA A 607 -1.51 28.20 -6.34
C ALA A 607 -0.93 26.97 -5.63
N GLY A 608 -1.40 26.66 -4.42
CA GLY A 608 -1.02 25.42 -3.73
C GLY A 608 0.36 25.43 -3.06
N ARG A 609 1.12 26.53 -3.09
CA ARG A 609 2.54 26.52 -2.68
C ARG A 609 2.99 27.70 -1.81
N THR A 610 2.07 28.60 -1.48
CA THR A 610 2.22 29.44 -0.29
C THR A 610 1.44 28.78 0.83
N PRO A 611 2.01 28.57 2.03
CA PRO A 611 1.17 28.35 3.20
C PRO A 611 0.24 29.54 3.24
N GLY A 612 -1.03 29.36 2.89
CA GLY A 612 -1.86 30.55 2.78
C GLY A 612 -1.93 31.17 4.15
N VAL A 613 -1.73 32.48 4.18
CA VAL A 613 -1.63 33.25 5.42
C VAL A 613 -2.93 33.01 6.19
N PRO A 614 -2.89 32.39 7.38
CA PRO A 614 -4.12 32.11 8.08
C PRO A 614 -4.88 33.41 8.40
N PRO A 615 -6.23 33.40 8.35
CA PRO A 615 -7.06 32.25 7.99
C PRO A 615 -7.09 32.03 6.47
N ASN A 616 -6.61 30.87 6.03
CA ASN A 616 -6.59 30.45 4.62
C ASN A 616 -7.64 29.35 4.47
N PRO A 617 -8.91 29.73 4.21
CA PRO A 617 -10.04 28.93 4.63
C PRO A 617 -10.28 27.78 3.65
N LEU A 618 -9.78 26.60 3.99
CA LEU A 618 -10.40 25.38 3.51
C LEU A 618 -11.85 25.32 4.02
N PRO A 619 -12.80 24.74 3.26
CA PRO A 619 -14.19 24.69 3.68
C PRO A 619 -14.39 23.98 5.03
N ASN A 620 -14.75 24.73 6.06
CA ASN A 620 -15.08 24.18 7.38
C ASN A 620 -16.44 23.46 7.39
N CYS A 621 -17.32 23.78 6.43
CA CYS A 621 -18.64 23.18 6.33
C CYS A 621 -19.49 23.34 7.59
N ALA A 622 -19.43 24.51 8.24
CA ALA A 622 -20.12 24.77 9.52
C ALA A 622 -19.81 23.71 10.59
N GLY A 623 -18.52 23.41 10.83
CA GLY A 623 -18.10 22.37 11.76
C GLY A 623 -18.43 20.96 11.27
N GLY A 624 -18.46 20.76 9.95
CA GLY A 624 -18.90 19.52 9.32
C GLY A 624 -20.42 19.33 9.23
N GLY A 625 -21.24 20.26 9.73
CA GLY A 625 -22.70 20.16 9.72
C GLY A 625 -23.39 20.55 8.41
N ASN A 626 -22.71 21.26 7.50
CA ASN A 626 -23.23 21.70 6.21
C ASN A 626 -22.23 21.42 5.08
N ARG A 627 -22.18 20.17 4.62
CA ARG A 627 -21.27 19.75 3.54
C ARG A 627 -21.50 20.50 2.22
N ASP A 628 -22.74 20.91 1.93
CA ASP A 628 -23.10 21.59 0.67
C ASP A 628 -22.44 22.96 0.49
N SER A 629 -21.91 23.54 1.58
CA SER A 629 -21.12 24.78 1.52
C SER A 629 -19.71 24.59 0.96
N SER A 630 -19.23 23.36 0.78
CA SER A 630 -17.95 23.07 0.16
C SER A 630 -18.10 22.78 -1.33
N VAL A 631 -17.52 23.65 -2.15
CA VAL A 631 -17.49 23.56 -3.62
C VAL A 631 -16.08 23.92 -4.10
N GLY A 632 -15.50 23.07 -4.93
CA GLY A 632 -14.26 23.35 -5.64
C GLY A 632 -14.48 24.33 -6.79
N ASN A 633 -13.65 25.36 -6.87
CA ASN A 633 -13.77 26.43 -7.87
C ASN A 633 -12.77 26.30 -9.03
N GLY A 634 -11.86 25.33 -8.95
CA GLY A 634 -10.73 25.11 -9.85
C GLY A 634 -9.60 26.12 -9.65
N ASP A 635 -8.35 25.65 -9.71
CA ASP A 635 -7.16 26.51 -9.79
C ASP A 635 -6.22 26.02 -10.88
N VAL A 636 -6.21 26.71 -12.03
CA VAL A 636 -5.43 26.32 -13.21
C VAL A 636 -3.93 26.12 -12.91
N ALA A 637 -3.36 26.82 -11.93
CA ALA A 637 -1.96 26.65 -11.57
C ALA A 637 -1.72 25.37 -10.76
N LYS A 638 -2.63 25.00 -9.86
CA LYS A 638 -2.58 23.71 -9.15
C LYS A 638 -2.78 22.54 -10.11
N GLU A 639 -3.70 22.69 -11.06
CA GLU A 639 -3.98 21.65 -12.07
C GLU A 639 -2.79 21.45 -12.99
N ARG A 640 -2.17 22.56 -13.43
CA ARG A 640 -0.91 22.51 -14.18
C ARG A 640 0.17 21.80 -13.37
N TYR A 641 0.28 22.12 -12.08
CA TYR A 641 1.24 21.48 -11.19
C TYR A 641 1.02 19.97 -11.10
N LEU A 642 -0.24 19.50 -10.98
CA LEU A 642 -0.56 18.07 -11.01
C LEU A 642 -0.19 17.42 -12.34
N VAL A 643 -0.50 18.07 -13.47
CA VAL A 643 -0.16 17.57 -14.81
C VAL A 643 1.35 17.45 -14.99
N ASP A 644 2.09 18.55 -14.78
CA ASP A 644 3.55 18.59 -14.95
C ASP A 644 4.23 17.57 -13.98
N CYS A 645 3.64 17.33 -12.80
CA CYS A 645 4.14 16.34 -11.84
C CYS A 645 3.71 14.89 -12.10
N SER A 646 2.64 14.66 -12.86
CA SER A 646 2.24 13.31 -13.25
C SER A 646 3.14 12.70 -14.34
N GLU A 647 3.90 13.53 -15.07
CA GLU A 647 4.80 13.12 -16.15
C GLU A 647 6.09 12.46 -15.61
N GLY A 648 6.36 12.59 -14.30
CA GLY A 648 7.51 12.00 -13.64
C GLY A 648 8.75 12.92 -13.62
N PRO A 649 9.93 12.41 -13.23
CA PRO A 649 11.14 13.21 -13.25
C PRO A 649 11.63 13.35 -14.70
N ASP A 650 11.56 14.55 -15.26
CA ASP A 650 12.25 14.88 -16.50
C ASP A 650 13.06 16.19 -16.37
N GLU A 651 13.91 16.46 -17.35
CA GLU A 651 14.68 17.71 -17.42
C GLU A 651 13.89 18.83 -18.13
N ASP A 652 12.73 18.48 -18.71
CA ASP A 652 11.91 19.37 -19.53
C ASP A 652 10.95 20.22 -18.67
N THR A 653 10.52 19.70 -17.53
CA THR A 653 9.80 20.43 -16.49
C THR A 653 10.80 21.20 -15.61
N GLY A 654 10.70 22.53 -15.61
CA GLY A 654 11.58 23.35 -14.78
C GLY A 654 11.36 23.07 -13.28
N PRO A 655 12.33 23.36 -12.39
CA PRO A 655 12.21 23.08 -10.95
C PRO A 655 11.07 23.85 -10.24
N LEU A 656 10.46 24.83 -10.93
CA LEU A 656 9.31 25.59 -10.44
C LEU A 656 7.99 25.15 -11.07
N ASP A 657 8.05 24.30 -12.08
CA ASP A 657 6.87 23.68 -12.68
C ASP A 657 6.47 22.45 -11.87
N CYS A 658 7.47 21.74 -11.34
CA CYS A 658 7.25 20.53 -10.56
C CYS A 658 8.41 20.18 -9.61
N ASP A 659 8.11 19.70 -8.40
CA ASP A 659 9.13 19.49 -7.35
C ASP A 659 8.93 18.30 -6.39
N TRP A 660 7.97 17.38 -6.60
CA TRP A 660 7.81 16.13 -5.80
C TRP A 660 9.08 15.29 -5.67
N TRP A 661 10.02 15.43 -6.59
CA TRP A 661 11.22 14.60 -6.72
C TRP A 661 12.37 15.09 -5.86
N SER A 662 12.17 16.21 -5.17
CA SER A 662 13.15 16.84 -4.30
C SER A 662 12.62 16.90 -2.87
N THR A 663 13.52 16.82 -1.88
CA THR A 663 13.15 17.12 -0.50
C THR A 663 12.92 18.63 -0.39
N PRO A 664 11.73 19.09 0.03
CA PRO A 664 11.50 20.51 0.25
C PRO A 664 12.43 21.08 1.33
N PRO A 665 12.69 22.40 1.34
CA PRO A 665 13.36 23.03 2.46
C PRO A 665 12.54 22.89 3.75
N ARG A 666 13.24 22.85 4.91
CA ARG A 666 12.57 22.73 6.22
C ARG A 666 11.59 23.89 6.44
N PRO A 667 10.33 23.62 6.82
CA PRO A 667 9.36 24.65 7.17
C PRO A 667 9.87 25.63 8.23
N GLY A 668 9.51 26.90 8.10
CA GLY A 668 10.00 27.99 8.96
C GLY A 668 11.46 28.41 8.72
N SER A 669 12.16 27.84 7.74
CA SER A 669 13.49 28.32 7.33
C SER A 669 13.41 29.41 6.27
N ALA A 670 14.47 30.24 6.16
CA ALA A 670 14.58 31.25 5.09
C ALA A 670 14.52 30.61 3.68
N ALA A 671 15.06 29.39 3.53
CA ALA A 671 14.97 28.64 2.28
C ALA A 671 13.52 28.28 1.91
N ALA A 672 12.70 27.88 2.89
CA ALA A 672 11.28 27.61 2.67
C ALA A 672 10.50 28.87 2.26
N VAL A 673 10.74 29.99 2.93
CA VAL A 673 10.12 31.30 2.58
C VAL A 673 10.47 31.69 1.14
N ASN A 674 11.75 31.60 0.77
CA ASN A 674 12.21 31.94 -0.58
C ASN A 674 11.63 30.99 -1.64
N ASN A 675 11.56 29.69 -1.33
CA ASN A 675 10.99 28.69 -2.23
C ASN A 675 9.51 28.94 -2.50
N SER A 676 8.69 29.09 -1.45
CA SER A 676 7.27 29.40 -1.59
C SER A 676 7.02 30.69 -2.38
N ALA A 677 7.81 31.74 -2.14
CA ALA A 677 7.71 32.99 -2.89
C ALA A 677 8.06 32.81 -4.39
N ALA A 678 9.00 31.94 -4.72
CA ALA A 678 9.37 31.65 -6.10
C ALA A 678 8.27 30.88 -6.84
N PHE A 679 7.70 29.84 -6.22
CA PHE A 679 6.57 29.08 -6.77
C PHE A 679 5.34 29.96 -6.98
N ALA A 680 4.99 30.81 -6.01
CA ALA A 680 3.87 31.74 -6.15
C ALA A 680 4.05 32.70 -7.34
N ARG A 681 5.26 33.24 -7.53
CA ARG A 681 5.56 34.08 -8.71
C ARG A 681 5.48 33.29 -10.01
N ALA A 682 5.93 32.04 -10.05
CA ALA A 682 5.84 31.19 -11.23
C ALA A 682 4.38 30.87 -11.59
N ALA A 683 3.56 30.53 -10.59
CA ALA A 683 2.15 30.24 -10.78
C ALA A 683 1.35 31.45 -11.30
N ARG A 684 1.55 32.64 -10.73
CA ARG A 684 0.90 33.87 -11.22
C ARG A 684 1.24 34.16 -12.68
N ARG A 685 2.52 34.04 -13.04
CA ARG A 685 2.96 34.19 -14.44
C ARG A 685 2.33 33.16 -15.36
N PHE A 686 2.20 31.91 -14.93
CA PHE A 686 1.56 30.87 -15.72
C PHE A 686 0.08 31.15 -15.97
N ALA A 687 -0.65 31.59 -14.94
CA ALA A 687 -2.10 31.83 -15.00
C ALA A 687 -2.51 32.86 -16.06
N GLU A 688 -1.59 33.76 -16.45
CA GLU A 688 -1.77 34.79 -17.48
C GLU A 688 -1.43 34.30 -18.91
N THR A 689 -1.00 33.05 -19.09
CA THR A 689 -0.55 32.52 -20.38
C THR A 689 -1.67 31.91 -21.22
N ALA A 690 -1.47 31.86 -22.55
CA ALA A 690 -2.34 31.10 -23.44
C ALA A 690 -2.37 29.59 -23.14
N ARG A 691 -1.29 29.03 -22.55
CA ARG A 691 -1.26 27.63 -22.09
C ARG A 691 -2.24 27.42 -20.93
N ALA A 692 -2.31 28.35 -19.98
CA ALA A 692 -3.29 28.30 -18.90
C ALA A 692 -4.73 28.39 -19.44
N GLN A 693 -5.01 29.26 -20.42
CA GLN A 693 -6.34 29.32 -21.02
C GLN A 693 -6.74 28.00 -21.69
N ARG A 694 -5.81 27.34 -22.41
CA ARG A 694 -6.08 26.01 -23.00
C ARG A 694 -6.37 24.96 -21.93
N LEU A 695 -5.62 24.97 -20.81
CA LEU A 695 -5.85 24.04 -19.72
C LEU A 695 -7.24 24.25 -19.09
N ARG A 696 -7.65 25.51 -18.84
CA ARG A 696 -9.00 25.83 -18.35
C ARG A 696 -10.09 25.28 -19.27
N ASN A 697 -9.97 25.52 -20.58
CA ASN A 697 -10.95 25.02 -21.54
C ASN A 697 -11.06 23.50 -21.47
N ARG A 698 -9.93 22.80 -21.44
CA ARG A 698 -9.89 21.32 -21.35
C ARG A 698 -10.47 20.79 -20.04
N MET A 699 -10.27 21.48 -18.92
CA MET A 699 -10.92 21.12 -17.66
C MET A 699 -12.44 21.26 -17.75
N THR A 700 -12.93 22.33 -18.37
CA THR A 700 -14.36 22.51 -18.64
C THR A 700 -14.90 21.37 -19.51
N ASP A 701 -14.18 20.97 -20.56
CA ASP A 701 -14.58 19.87 -21.44
C ASP A 701 -14.69 18.54 -20.66
N LEU A 702 -13.77 18.27 -19.73
CA LEU A 702 -13.82 17.07 -18.87
C LEU A 702 -15.05 17.02 -17.97
N ILE A 703 -15.55 18.17 -17.51
CA ILE A 703 -16.72 18.29 -16.63
C ILE A 703 -18.04 18.29 -17.42
N SER A 704 -18.00 18.73 -18.68
CA SER A 704 -19.19 18.88 -19.53
C SER A 704 -19.68 17.55 -20.11
N GLY A 705 -18.98 16.44 -19.84
CA GLY A 705 -19.34 15.11 -20.34
C GLY A 705 -19.34 15.03 -21.87
N GLY A 706 -18.21 15.40 -22.49
CA GLY A 706 -17.94 15.46 -23.95
C GLY A 706 -18.89 14.73 -24.89
#